data_AF-A0A9W3BQS3-F1
#
_entry.id   AF-A0A9W3BQS3-F1
#
_cell.length_a   1.000
_cell.length_b   1.000
_cell.length_c   1.000
_cell.angle_alpha   90.00
_cell.angle_beta   90.00
_cell.angle_gamma   90.00
#
_symmetry.space_group_name_H-M   'P 1'
#
loop_
_entity.id
_entity.type
_entity.pdbx_description
1 polymer ?
#
loop_
_entity_poly.entity_id
_entity_poly.type
_entity_poly.pdbx_seq_one_letter_code
_entity_poly.pdbx_strand_id
1 'polypeptide(L)'
;MTQFRPISLCNVSYKIISKVLCQRLKKVLPGLISEIQSSFVAGRQISDNIMIAQEMFHALRTKPSGRNKRMAIKTDMSKAYDRMEWSFIEAVMRKMGFSETWITWIMRCITSVQYRVLMNGQPRGNIIPGRGLRQGDPLSPFIFILCTEALVSFLNHAENQGKITGMRVTRACPSRINATTRQEIKDVLGIQNDGGMGTYLGIPEDISGSKCKLFAFLKDKLMHRVNGWTGRWLSKGGKEVLIKSILLALPTYVMSTFLLPLEICENIASAIAQFWWSSNPPKRGIHWSKWEKVCLPREDGRIGFRLIHEFNLALLAKQLWRLAQNPDSLVARVLKGRYYRLSSPLRINSVNSPSYVWTSISAARELLLLGIRQKIHSGYEVKVWEDPWIPLNPARPAIPIAPVMHPNMRVSDLINQESKEWDVELLEQYVRPEDIPLIRSLAISITHRPDTFCWNFTRNGQYTVKSGYWVAQNMLKEVDEKQGVEPSITKLQAFAWKIKAPKKICHLIWQLLTGQVAVTRNLVRRNMRCDNYCPRCGEPEESVTHAIFECPPSLQVWLHSSTPTSPVIFPASSIYTNMNYLFWEKNGVLEPDQDRDPYPWLIWLNLVGVDGSDWTAAETHNSWKHRTSPEENQLYIQKWKHYDGRWRICFNIHMPELWNELQGFDYYDQRTSRLAKFCYVTREDRDTDYMLPRLQDFLYS
;
A
#
# COMPACT_ATOMS: atom_id res chain seq x y z
N MET A 1 -28.30 20.37 0.13
CA MET A 1 -28.29 18.89 0.03
C MET A 1 -27.43 18.33 -1.13
N THR A 2 -26.42 19.05 -1.64
CA THR A 2 -25.58 18.59 -2.77
C THR A 2 -24.41 17.68 -2.38
N GLN A 3 -24.20 17.43 -1.07
CA GLN A 3 -23.03 16.71 -0.55
C GLN A 3 -23.33 15.28 -0.04
N PHE A 4 -24.60 14.84 -0.04
CA PHE A 4 -24.96 13.51 0.44
C PHE A 4 -25.17 12.54 -0.72
N ARG A 5 -24.58 11.35 -0.60
CA ARG A 5 -24.73 10.27 -1.57
C ARG A 5 -25.64 9.19 -0.98
N PRO A 6 -26.87 8.99 -1.49
CA PRO A 6 -27.76 7.95 -0.96
C PRO A 6 -27.16 6.57 -1.24
N ILE A 7 -27.20 5.67 -0.25
CA ILE A 7 -26.73 4.28 -0.36
C ILE A 7 -27.91 3.38 -0.03
N SER A 8 -28.20 2.43 -0.91
CA SER A 8 -29.27 1.45 -0.73
C SER A 8 -28.76 0.26 0.10
N LEU A 9 -29.28 0.10 1.31
CA LEU A 9 -29.04 -1.08 2.15
C LEU A 9 -29.97 -2.22 1.72
N CYS A 10 -29.47 -3.10 0.86
CA CYS A 10 -30.24 -4.25 0.37
C CYS A 10 -30.21 -5.43 1.35
N ASN A 11 -31.29 -6.21 1.40
CA ASN A 11 -31.38 -7.47 2.15
C ASN A 11 -30.27 -8.45 1.73
N VAL A 12 -29.73 -9.21 2.69
CA VAL A 12 -28.66 -10.19 2.47
C VAL A 12 -29.06 -11.26 1.44
N SER A 13 -30.28 -11.82 1.52
CA SER A 13 -30.78 -12.82 0.57
C SER A 13 -30.79 -12.28 -0.86
N TYR A 14 -31.23 -11.03 -1.04
CA TYR A 14 -31.15 -10.36 -2.34
C TYR A 14 -29.71 -10.16 -2.80
N LYS A 15 -28.79 -9.76 -1.90
CA LYS A 15 -27.38 -9.59 -2.25
C LYS A 15 -26.75 -10.89 -2.75
N ILE A 16 -27.14 -12.05 -2.21
CA ILE A 16 -26.70 -13.36 -2.69
C ILE A 16 -27.17 -13.56 -4.14
N ILE A 17 -28.45 -13.37 -4.42
CA ILE A 17 -29.02 -13.51 -5.78
C ILE A 17 -28.33 -12.55 -6.76
N SER A 18 -28.24 -11.27 -6.41
CA SER A 18 -27.54 -10.24 -7.20
C SER A 18 -26.08 -10.61 -7.46
N LYS A 19 -25.39 -11.18 -6.46
CA LYS A 19 -24.01 -11.63 -6.60
C LYS A 19 -23.87 -12.80 -7.58
N VAL A 20 -24.79 -13.77 -7.55
CA VAL A 20 -24.81 -14.90 -8.50
C VAL A 20 -25.00 -14.40 -9.93
N LEU A 21 -25.97 -13.51 -10.15
CA LEU A 21 -26.21 -12.89 -11.47
C LEU A 21 -24.98 -12.09 -11.92
N CYS A 22 -24.40 -11.29 -11.04
CA CYS A 22 -23.17 -10.54 -11.29
C CYS A 22 -22.00 -11.45 -11.71
N GLN A 23 -21.77 -12.57 -11.01
CA GLN A 23 -20.69 -13.51 -11.34
C GLN A 23 -20.87 -14.16 -12.70
N ARG A 24 -22.11 -14.47 -13.10
CA ARG A 24 -22.42 -14.99 -14.44
C ARG A 24 -22.17 -13.94 -15.51
N LEU A 25 -22.67 -12.71 -15.30
CA LEU A 25 -22.49 -11.59 -16.22
C LEU A 25 -21.01 -11.26 -16.44
N LYS A 26 -20.19 -11.30 -15.39
CA LYS A 26 -18.74 -11.03 -15.46
C LYS A 26 -17.98 -11.89 -16.46
N LYS A 27 -18.44 -13.12 -16.73
CA LYS A 27 -17.77 -14.02 -17.68
C LYS A 27 -17.91 -13.55 -19.12
N VAL A 28 -19.01 -12.89 -19.46
CA VAL A 28 -19.31 -12.43 -20.83
C VAL A 28 -18.95 -10.96 -21.06
N LEU A 29 -18.85 -10.15 -20.01
CA LEU A 29 -18.56 -8.72 -20.11
C LEU A 29 -17.33 -8.35 -20.96
N PRO A 30 -16.18 -9.04 -20.87
CA PRO A 30 -15.02 -8.68 -21.68
C PRO A 30 -15.25 -8.73 -23.19
N GLY A 31 -16.16 -9.60 -23.65
CA GLY A 31 -16.54 -9.71 -25.06
C GLY A 31 -17.67 -8.76 -25.48
N LEU A 32 -18.41 -8.20 -24.53
CA LEU A 32 -19.54 -7.29 -24.80
C LEU A 32 -19.17 -5.81 -24.70
N ILE A 33 -18.16 -5.49 -23.88
CA ILE A 33 -17.80 -4.11 -23.55
C ILE A 33 -16.58 -3.68 -24.34
N SER A 34 -16.69 -2.56 -25.05
CA SER A 34 -15.61 -1.99 -25.85
C SER A 34 -14.34 -1.78 -25.03
N GLU A 35 -13.18 -1.98 -25.65
CA GLU A 35 -11.87 -1.86 -25.01
C GLU A 35 -11.60 -0.46 -24.43
N ILE A 36 -12.28 0.58 -24.94
CA ILE A 36 -12.15 1.96 -24.45
C ILE A 36 -12.80 2.16 -23.06
N GLN A 37 -13.65 1.22 -22.63
CA GLN A 37 -14.31 1.26 -21.33
C GLN A 37 -13.60 0.37 -20.32
N SER A 38 -12.78 0.95 -19.44
CA SER A 38 -11.99 0.15 -18.48
C SER A 38 -12.70 -0.21 -17.18
N SER A 39 -13.77 0.51 -16.83
CA SER A 39 -14.40 0.42 -15.50
C SER A 39 -15.07 -0.94 -15.28
N PHE A 40 -14.85 -1.54 -14.10
CA PHE A 40 -15.44 -2.78 -13.61
C PHE A 40 -15.28 -4.03 -14.52
N VAL A 41 -14.46 -3.99 -15.58
CA VAL A 41 -14.12 -5.15 -16.41
C VAL A 41 -12.83 -5.79 -15.91
N ALA A 42 -12.82 -7.12 -15.78
CA ALA A 42 -11.65 -7.86 -15.31
C ALA A 42 -10.44 -7.63 -16.24
N GLY A 43 -9.25 -7.48 -15.67
CA GLY A 43 -8.00 -7.28 -16.42
C GLY A 43 -7.74 -5.83 -16.87
N ARG A 44 -8.73 -4.93 -16.82
CA ARG A 44 -8.56 -3.51 -17.18
C ARG A 44 -8.24 -2.69 -15.93
N GLN A 45 -7.19 -1.86 -15.99
CA GLN A 45 -6.78 -1.03 -14.85
C GLN A 45 -7.19 0.43 -15.07
N ILE A 46 -7.54 1.12 -13.98
CA ILE A 46 -7.85 2.56 -14.02
C ILE A 46 -6.65 3.40 -14.48
N SER A 47 -5.42 2.95 -14.21
CA SER A 47 -4.19 3.60 -14.69
C SER A 47 -4.11 3.64 -16.21
N ASP A 48 -4.68 2.65 -16.91
CA ASP A 48 -4.64 2.56 -18.36
C ASP A 48 -5.40 3.74 -18.99
N ASN A 49 -6.53 4.17 -18.38
CA ASN A 49 -7.27 5.35 -18.82
C ASN A 49 -6.49 6.63 -18.62
N ILE A 50 -5.79 6.76 -17.49
CA ILE A 50 -4.98 7.95 -17.20
C ILE A 50 -3.86 8.04 -18.24
N MET A 51 -3.17 6.93 -18.51
CA MET A 51 -2.11 6.88 -19.52
C MET A 51 -2.66 7.29 -20.88
N ILE A 52 -3.77 6.70 -21.34
CA ILE A 52 -4.39 7.04 -22.64
C ILE A 52 -4.81 8.51 -22.69
N ALA A 53 -5.50 9.02 -21.66
CA ALA A 53 -5.94 10.41 -21.61
C ALA A 53 -4.76 11.39 -21.66
N GLN A 54 -3.69 11.11 -20.90
CA GLN A 54 -2.48 11.94 -20.93
C GLN A 54 -1.75 11.86 -22.27
N GLU A 55 -1.70 10.70 -22.90
CA GLU A 55 -1.17 10.57 -24.26
C GLU A 55 -1.97 11.40 -25.26
N MET A 56 -3.29 11.40 -25.11
CA MET A 56 -4.21 12.19 -25.94
C MET A 56 -3.96 13.69 -25.77
N PHE A 57 -3.93 14.20 -24.52
CA PHE A 57 -3.63 15.61 -24.25
C PHE A 57 -2.23 16.01 -24.72
N HIS A 58 -1.24 15.15 -24.50
CA HIS A 58 0.11 15.40 -24.99
C HIS A 58 0.18 15.45 -26.52
N ALA A 59 -0.55 14.57 -27.23
CA ALA A 59 -0.64 14.59 -28.69
C ALA A 59 -1.37 15.83 -29.26
N LEU A 60 -2.32 16.40 -28.51
CA LEU A 60 -2.95 17.68 -28.83
C LEU A 60 -1.95 18.84 -28.76
N ARG A 61 -1.01 18.81 -27.81
CA ARG A 61 -0.03 19.89 -27.58
C ARG A 61 1.14 19.88 -28.55
N THR A 62 1.69 18.70 -28.87
CA THR A 62 2.99 18.59 -29.56
C THR A 62 2.92 18.51 -31.08
N LYS A 63 1.75 18.24 -31.69
CA LYS A 63 1.65 18.16 -33.17
C LYS A 63 1.49 19.57 -33.77
N PRO A 64 2.50 20.10 -34.51
CA PRO A 64 2.50 21.50 -35.00
C PRO A 64 1.39 21.80 -36.01
N SER A 65 0.92 20.82 -36.77
CA SER A 65 -0.18 21.00 -37.74
C SER A 65 -1.59 21.06 -37.12
N GLY A 66 -1.71 21.05 -35.77
CA GLY A 66 -2.94 20.66 -35.07
C GLY A 66 -3.37 21.46 -33.83
N ARG A 67 -2.67 22.53 -33.42
CA ARG A 67 -3.08 23.33 -32.24
C ARG A 67 -4.50 23.92 -32.37
N ASN A 68 -4.98 24.16 -33.59
CA ASN A 68 -6.31 24.76 -33.86
C ASN A 68 -7.27 23.82 -34.62
N LYS A 69 -7.13 22.49 -34.49
CA LYS A 69 -7.95 21.54 -35.29
C LYS A 69 -8.71 20.50 -34.47
N ARG A 70 -8.57 20.48 -33.14
CA ARG A 70 -9.04 19.37 -32.30
C ARG A 70 -9.62 19.89 -31.00
N MET A 71 -10.63 19.20 -30.50
CA MET A 71 -11.30 19.50 -29.24
C MET A 71 -11.39 18.22 -28.41
N ALA A 72 -11.01 18.30 -27.14
CA ALA A 72 -11.33 17.28 -26.16
C ALA A 72 -12.64 17.67 -25.47
N ILE A 73 -13.59 16.75 -25.41
CA ILE A 73 -14.90 16.97 -24.76
C ILE A 73 -14.91 16.11 -23.51
N LYS A 74 -15.13 16.75 -22.36
CA LYS A 74 -15.33 16.08 -21.09
C LYS A 74 -16.80 16.24 -20.71
N THR A 75 -17.50 15.13 -20.57
CA THR A 75 -18.89 15.08 -20.10
C THR A 75 -18.96 14.36 -18.77
N ASP A 76 -19.92 14.76 -17.93
CA ASP A 76 -20.25 14.07 -16.69
C ASP A 76 -21.75 13.80 -16.62
N MET A 77 -22.13 12.66 -16.05
CA MET A 77 -23.52 12.24 -15.93
C MET A 77 -24.04 12.60 -14.55
N SER A 78 -24.89 13.63 -14.48
CA SER A 78 -25.53 14.02 -13.22
C SER A 78 -26.42 12.90 -12.69
N LYS A 79 -26.19 12.44 -11.46
CA LYS A 79 -26.95 11.36 -10.81
C LYS A 79 -27.08 10.11 -11.68
N ALA A 80 -25.93 9.63 -12.19
CA ALA A 80 -25.84 8.56 -13.19
C ALA A 80 -26.68 7.31 -12.89
N TYR A 81 -26.72 6.84 -11.63
CA TYR A 81 -27.56 5.69 -11.27
C TYR A 81 -29.03 6.04 -11.11
N ASP A 82 -29.36 7.21 -10.54
CA ASP A 82 -30.75 7.56 -10.20
C ASP A 82 -31.61 7.89 -11.43
N ARG A 83 -30.98 8.21 -12.56
CA ARG A 83 -31.67 8.66 -13.80
C ARG A 83 -31.80 7.58 -14.87
N MET A 84 -31.38 6.34 -14.60
CA MET A 84 -31.47 5.25 -15.56
C MET A 84 -32.91 4.78 -15.74
N GLU A 85 -33.50 5.03 -16.92
CA GLU A 85 -34.85 4.54 -17.25
C GLU A 85 -34.85 3.02 -17.44
N TRP A 86 -35.80 2.32 -16.81
CA TRP A 86 -35.84 0.85 -16.83
C TRP A 86 -36.19 0.27 -18.21
N SER A 87 -37.09 0.93 -18.94
CA SER A 87 -37.43 0.57 -20.32
C SER A 87 -36.20 0.62 -21.25
N PHE A 88 -35.30 1.58 -21.03
CA PHE A 88 -34.05 1.68 -21.77
C PHE A 88 -33.10 0.53 -21.45
N ILE A 89 -32.96 0.15 -20.17
CA ILE A 89 -32.13 -1.00 -19.77
C ILE A 89 -32.61 -2.27 -20.48
N GLU A 90 -33.92 -2.52 -20.44
CA GLU A 90 -34.53 -3.68 -21.09
C GLU A 90 -34.27 -3.70 -22.60
N ALA A 91 -34.49 -2.56 -23.28
CA ALA A 91 -34.26 -2.43 -24.72
C ALA A 91 -32.79 -2.69 -25.10
N VAL A 92 -31.84 -2.17 -24.31
CA VAL A 92 -30.40 -2.40 -24.53
C VAL A 92 -30.08 -3.88 -24.38
N MET A 93 -30.55 -4.54 -23.32
CA MET A 93 -30.26 -5.96 -23.10
C MET A 93 -30.86 -6.86 -24.19
N ARG A 94 -32.10 -6.57 -24.63
CA ARG A 94 -32.72 -7.25 -25.79
C ARG A 94 -31.88 -7.04 -27.05
N LYS A 95 -31.44 -5.81 -27.33
CA LYS A 95 -30.61 -5.50 -28.50
C LYS A 95 -29.24 -6.16 -28.47
N MET A 96 -28.65 -6.35 -27.28
CA MET A 96 -27.40 -7.09 -27.09
C MET A 96 -27.56 -8.62 -27.19
N GLY A 97 -28.78 -9.12 -27.38
CA GLY A 97 -29.04 -10.55 -27.58
C GLY A 97 -29.11 -11.39 -26.31
N PHE A 98 -29.36 -10.78 -25.14
CA PHE A 98 -29.60 -11.55 -23.92
C PHE A 98 -30.92 -12.31 -24.02
N SER A 99 -30.98 -13.52 -23.47
CA SER A 99 -32.22 -14.31 -23.41
C SER A 99 -33.30 -13.59 -22.60
N GLU A 100 -34.56 -13.72 -23.00
CA GLU A 100 -35.71 -13.11 -22.30
C GLU A 100 -35.82 -13.57 -20.83
N THR A 101 -35.45 -14.81 -20.52
CA THR A 101 -35.41 -15.31 -19.12
C THR A 101 -34.41 -14.52 -18.28
N TRP A 102 -33.22 -14.27 -18.81
CA TRP A 102 -32.18 -13.47 -18.15
C TRP A 102 -32.64 -12.03 -17.95
N ILE A 103 -33.20 -11.42 -18.99
CA ILE A 103 -33.74 -10.05 -18.94
C ILE A 103 -34.81 -9.97 -17.85
N THR A 104 -35.74 -10.93 -17.81
CA THR A 104 -36.80 -11.00 -16.79
C THR A 104 -36.22 -11.04 -15.37
N TRP A 105 -35.17 -11.84 -15.12
CA TRP A 105 -34.52 -11.88 -13.81
C TRP A 105 -33.89 -10.55 -13.42
N ILE A 106 -33.19 -9.89 -14.36
CA ILE A 106 -32.57 -8.59 -14.14
C ILE A 106 -33.64 -7.52 -13.89
N MET A 107 -34.70 -7.50 -14.69
CA MET A 107 -35.82 -6.56 -14.55
C MET A 107 -36.52 -6.75 -13.21
N ARG A 108 -36.80 -8.00 -12.79
CA ARG A 108 -37.33 -8.27 -11.45
C ARG A 108 -36.45 -7.75 -10.33
N CYS A 109 -35.12 -7.83 -10.49
CA CYS A 109 -34.21 -7.28 -9.49
C CYS A 109 -34.33 -5.76 -9.37
N ILE A 110 -34.47 -5.02 -10.48
CA ILE A 110 -34.44 -3.55 -10.47
C ILE A 110 -35.82 -2.90 -10.29
N THR A 111 -36.91 -3.54 -10.73
CA THR A 111 -38.27 -2.96 -10.69
C THR A 111 -39.03 -3.28 -9.42
N SER A 112 -38.69 -4.35 -8.70
CA SER A 112 -39.42 -4.78 -7.49
C SER A 112 -39.14 -3.95 -6.24
N VAL A 113 -38.52 -2.77 -6.39
CA VAL A 113 -37.99 -2.00 -5.26
C VAL A 113 -39.06 -1.08 -4.69
N GLN A 114 -39.10 -0.97 -3.37
CA GLN A 114 -39.91 0.03 -2.66
C GLN A 114 -39.02 0.67 -1.59
N TYR A 115 -39.07 1.99 -1.47
CA TYR A 115 -38.32 2.74 -0.47
C TYR A 115 -39.24 3.27 0.62
N ARG A 116 -38.76 3.22 1.86
CA ARG A 116 -39.38 3.89 3.01
C ARG A 116 -38.35 4.78 3.67
N VAL A 117 -38.77 5.93 4.19
CA VAL A 117 -37.89 6.87 4.88
C VAL A 117 -38.03 6.65 6.37
N LEU A 118 -36.91 6.40 7.07
CA LEU A 118 -36.92 6.31 8.52
C LEU A 118 -36.98 7.72 9.12
N MET A 119 -38.10 8.06 9.74
CA MET A 119 -38.26 9.30 10.51
C MET A 119 -38.39 8.94 11.98
N ASN A 120 -37.44 9.41 12.81
CA ASN A 120 -37.36 9.08 14.24
C ASN A 120 -37.36 7.56 14.52
N GLY A 121 -36.62 6.79 13.72
CA GLY A 121 -36.52 5.32 13.87
C GLY A 121 -37.72 4.54 13.34
N GLN A 122 -38.81 5.20 12.94
CA GLN A 122 -40.01 4.56 12.40
C GLN A 122 -40.07 4.70 10.87
N PRO A 123 -40.34 3.61 10.12
CA PRO A 123 -40.49 3.67 8.67
C PRO A 123 -41.76 4.43 8.31
N ARG A 124 -41.61 5.55 7.59
CA ARG A 124 -42.72 6.35 7.09
C ARG A 124 -42.62 6.56 5.58
N GLY A 125 -43.78 6.71 4.95
CA GLY A 125 -43.92 6.84 3.51
C GLY A 125 -43.74 5.51 2.76
N ASN A 126 -44.18 5.50 1.50
CA ASN A 126 -43.95 4.41 0.54
C ASN A 126 -43.62 5.04 -0.80
N ILE A 127 -42.38 4.90 -1.25
CA ILE A 127 -41.89 5.46 -2.51
C ILE A 127 -41.63 4.30 -3.45
N ILE A 128 -42.42 4.22 -4.52
CA ILE A 128 -42.21 3.27 -5.60
C ILE A 128 -41.41 3.99 -6.70
N PRO A 129 -40.13 3.66 -6.91
CA PRO A 129 -39.37 4.25 -8.00
C PRO A 129 -39.94 3.78 -9.35
N GLY A 130 -39.90 4.67 -10.35
CA GLY A 130 -40.12 4.31 -11.75
C GLY A 130 -38.84 4.16 -12.56
N ARG A 131 -37.68 4.50 -11.96
CA ARG A 131 -36.37 4.50 -12.62
C ARG A 131 -35.24 4.40 -11.59
N GLY A 132 -34.05 4.18 -12.12
CA GLY A 132 -32.79 4.25 -11.41
C GLY A 132 -32.27 2.88 -10.95
N LEU A 133 -30.98 2.85 -10.60
CA LEU A 133 -30.28 1.67 -10.11
C LEU A 133 -29.88 1.86 -8.65
N ARG A 134 -29.98 0.80 -7.85
CA ARG A 134 -29.61 0.85 -6.42
C ARG A 134 -28.12 1.04 -6.25
N GLN A 135 -27.73 2.05 -5.48
CA GLN A 135 -26.33 2.29 -5.18
C GLN A 135 -25.88 1.44 -3.98
N GLY A 136 -24.92 0.54 -4.19
CA GLY A 136 -24.50 -0.46 -3.20
C GLY A 136 -24.98 -1.88 -3.51
N ASP A 137 -25.78 -2.05 -4.58
CA ASP A 137 -26.11 -3.33 -5.16
C ASP A 137 -24.96 -3.84 -6.05
N PRO A 138 -24.48 -5.08 -5.88
CA PRO A 138 -23.42 -5.66 -6.70
C PRO A 138 -23.69 -5.67 -8.21
N LEU A 139 -24.97 -5.71 -8.62
CA LEU A 139 -25.38 -5.84 -10.02
C LEU A 139 -25.41 -4.48 -10.75
N SER A 140 -25.79 -3.41 -10.06
CA SER A 140 -25.99 -2.07 -10.63
C SER A 140 -24.82 -1.53 -11.47
N PRO A 141 -23.53 -1.64 -11.04
CA PRO A 141 -22.42 -1.13 -11.84
C PRO A 141 -22.31 -1.81 -13.22
N PHE A 142 -22.65 -3.10 -13.30
CA PHE A 142 -22.53 -3.86 -14.55
C PHE A 142 -23.67 -3.56 -15.52
N ILE A 143 -24.90 -3.41 -15.01
CA ILE A 143 -26.03 -2.94 -15.82
C ILE A 143 -25.72 -1.56 -16.38
N PHE A 144 -25.23 -0.65 -15.54
CA PHE A 144 -24.87 0.69 -15.97
C PHE A 144 -23.84 0.68 -17.11
N ILE A 145 -22.83 -0.17 -17.02
CA ILE A 145 -21.81 -0.32 -18.08
C ILE A 145 -22.43 -0.81 -19.40
N LEU A 146 -23.30 -1.80 -19.36
CA LEU A 146 -24.00 -2.27 -20.58
C LEU A 146 -24.77 -1.11 -21.23
N CYS A 147 -25.44 -0.29 -20.45
CA CYS A 147 -26.15 0.88 -20.96
C CYS A 147 -25.21 1.95 -21.53
N THR A 148 -24.07 2.21 -20.89
CA THR A 148 -23.07 3.14 -21.45
C THR A 148 -22.43 2.64 -22.74
N GLU A 149 -22.41 1.32 -22.98
CA GLU A 149 -21.94 0.74 -24.24
C GLU A 149 -22.83 1.18 -25.42
N ALA A 150 -24.12 1.43 -25.20
CA ALA A 150 -24.99 1.99 -26.23
C ALA A 150 -24.50 3.37 -26.70
N LEU A 151 -24.02 4.22 -25.79
CA LEU A 151 -23.42 5.51 -26.15
C LEU A 151 -22.15 5.32 -26.98
N VAL A 152 -21.28 4.39 -26.60
CA VAL A 152 -20.08 4.05 -27.37
C VAL A 152 -20.46 3.58 -28.77
N SER A 153 -21.47 2.72 -28.89
CA SER A 153 -21.98 2.25 -30.18
C SER A 153 -22.53 3.39 -31.04
N PHE A 154 -23.22 4.38 -30.46
CA PHE A 154 -23.70 5.55 -31.21
C PHE A 154 -22.55 6.42 -31.70
N LEU A 155 -21.50 6.61 -30.88
CA LEU A 155 -20.30 7.34 -31.29
C LEU A 155 -19.58 6.63 -32.44
N ASN A 156 -19.40 5.32 -32.35
CA ASN A 156 -18.79 4.52 -33.42
C ASN A 156 -19.61 4.56 -34.71
N HIS A 157 -20.95 4.52 -34.60
CA HIS A 157 -21.83 4.65 -35.76
C HIS A 157 -21.72 6.02 -36.42
N ALA A 158 -21.66 7.09 -35.62
CA ALA A 158 -21.44 8.44 -36.12
C ALA A 158 -20.06 8.59 -36.79
N GLU A 159 -19.02 7.94 -36.25
CA GLU A 159 -17.69 7.91 -36.87
C GLU A 159 -17.69 7.15 -38.20
N ASN A 160 -18.34 5.99 -38.26
CA ASN A 160 -18.45 5.18 -39.49
C ASN A 160 -19.24 5.90 -40.59
N GLN A 161 -20.20 6.73 -40.22
CA GLN A 161 -20.93 7.61 -41.14
C GLN A 161 -20.16 8.88 -41.53
N GLY A 162 -18.96 9.09 -40.97
CA GLY A 162 -18.16 10.29 -41.20
C GLY A 162 -18.70 11.56 -40.54
N LYS A 163 -19.73 11.47 -39.67
CA LYS A 163 -20.31 12.62 -38.96
C LYS A 163 -19.37 13.18 -37.91
N ILE A 164 -18.57 12.31 -37.31
CA ILE A 164 -17.48 12.68 -36.41
C ILE A 164 -16.21 11.97 -36.88
N THR A 165 -15.05 12.51 -36.53
CA THR A 165 -13.76 11.84 -36.77
C THR A 165 -13.02 11.74 -35.45
N GLY A 166 -12.74 10.52 -35.01
CA GLY A 166 -12.00 10.28 -33.78
C GLY A 166 -10.56 10.79 -33.86
N MET A 167 -9.96 11.07 -32.70
CA MET A 167 -8.55 11.43 -32.66
C MET A 167 -7.68 10.17 -32.80
N ARG A 168 -7.00 10.03 -33.95
CA ARG A 168 -5.97 9.01 -34.15
C ARG A 168 -4.60 9.52 -33.71
N VAL A 169 -3.90 8.74 -32.89
CA VAL A 169 -2.55 9.10 -32.40
C VAL A 169 -1.48 8.95 -33.52
N THR A 170 -1.82 8.37 -34.69
CA THR A 170 -0.92 8.14 -35.84
C THR A 170 -0.82 9.33 -36.84
N ARG A 171 0.01 9.18 -37.90
CA ARG A 171 0.54 10.27 -38.76
C ARG A 171 -0.41 10.82 -39.83
N ALA A 172 -1.47 10.12 -40.23
CA ALA A 172 -2.42 10.59 -41.24
C ALA A 172 -3.74 11.02 -40.58
N CYS A 173 -4.13 12.29 -40.71
CA CYS A 173 -5.42 12.79 -40.18
C CYS A 173 -5.85 14.10 -40.87
N PRO A 174 -7.16 14.32 -41.12
CA PRO A 174 -7.66 15.47 -41.90
C PRO A 174 -7.80 16.79 -41.12
N SER A 175 -8.26 17.82 -41.82
CA SER A 175 -8.27 19.26 -41.49
C SER A 175 -9.43 19.78 -40.61
N ARG A 176 -9.16 20.92 -39.95
CA ARG A 176 -9.97 21.83 -39.08
C ARG A 176 -11.44 21.48 -38.77
N ILE A 177 -11.76 21.43 -37.47
CA ILE A 177 -13.05 21.95 -36.97
C ILE A 177 -12.89 23.47 -36.88
N ASN A 178 -13.75 24.25 -37.56
CA ASN A 178 -13.71 25.71 -37.52
C ASN A 178 -14.23 26.24 -36.16
N ALA A 179 -13.98 27.51 -35.84
CA ALA A 179 -14.40 28.11 -34.58
C ALA A 179 -15.94 28.13 -34.42
N THR A 180 -16.67 28.25 -35.53
CA THR A 180 -18.13 28.25 -35.59
C THR A 180 -18.72 26.91 -35.15
N THR A 181 -18.26 25.79 -35.73
CA THR A 181 -18.66 24.43 -35.34
C THR A 181 -18.24 24.11 -33.92
N ARG A 182 -17.12 24.66 -33.42
CA ARG A 182 -16.78 24.55 -31.99
C ARG A 182 -17.85 25.21 -31.11
N GLN A 183 -18.34 26.38 -31.49
CA GLN A 183 -19.39 27.08 -30.74
C GLN A 183 -20.73 26.36 -30.86
N GLU A 184 -21.12 25.90 -32.05
CA GLU A 184 -22.32 25.09 -32.26
C GLU A 184 -22.31 23.82 -31.39
N ILE A 185 -21.16 23.12 -31.31
CA ILE A 185 -21.02 21.94 -30.45
C ILE A 185 -21.17 22.32 -28.97
N LYS A 186 -20.63 23.47 -28.54
CA LYS A 186 -20.81 23.94 -27.17
C LYS A 186 -22.27 24.24 -26.86
N ASP A 187 -22.97 24.89 -27.78
CA ASP A 187 -24.36 25.28 -27.60
C ASP A 187 -25.28 24.05 -27.58
N VAL A 188 -25.09 23.11 -28.51
CA VAL A 188 -25.85 21.84 -28.57
C VAL A 188 -25.59 20.95 -27.35
N LEU A 189 -24.34 20.87 -26.89
CA LEU A 189 -23.97 20.05 -25.73
C LEU A 189 -24.17 20.77 -24.38
N GLY A 190 -24.56 22.05 -24.39
CA GLY A 190 -24.70 22.87 -23.18
C GLY A 190 -23.37 23.07 -22.43
N ILE A 191 -22.24 23.10 -23.13
CA ILE A 191 -20.90 23.29 -22.53
C ILE A 191 -20.72 24.78 -22.22
N GLN A 192 -20.86 25.13 -20.94
CA GLN A 192 -20.73 26.52 -20.48
C GLN A 192 -19.29 26.95 -20.16
N ASN A 193 -18.39 25.99 -19.91
CA ASN A 193 -17.00 26.27 -19.49
C ASN A 193 -15.98 25.58 -20.41
N ASP A 194 -14.96 26.32 -20.85
CA ASP A 194 -13.79 25.74 -21.50
C ASP A 194 -12.85 25.10 -20.45
N GLY A 195 -12.36 23.89 -20.73
CA GLY A 195 -11.50 23.11 -19.83
C GLY A 195 -10.00 23.46 -19.92
N GLY A 196 -9.17 22.76 -19.11
CA GLY A 196 -7.70 22.89 -19.12
C GLY A 196 -7.04 22.92 -17.73
N MET A 197 -7.81 23.15 -16.67
CA MET A 197 -7.33 23.21 -15.27
C MET A 197 -8.06 22.20 -14.36
N GLY A 198 -8.78 21.24 -14.95
CA GLY A 198 -9.58 20.26 -14.23
C GLY A 198 -8.79 19.03 -13.75
N THR A 199 -9.51 18.12 -13.08
CA THR A 199 -8.98 16.78 -12.75
C THR A 199 -9.75 15.70 -13.48
N TYR A 200 -9.02 14.71 -13.99
CA TYR A 200 -9.55 13.47 -14.52
C TYR A 200 -9.13 12.33 -13.60
N LEU A 201 -10.13 11.63 -13.03
CA LEU A 201 -9.92 10.56 -12.05
C LEU A 201 -9.06 10.98 -10.84
N GLY A 202 -9.11 12.26 -10.46
CA GLY A 202 -8.34 12.80 -9.33
C GLY A 202 -6.89 13.16 -9.62
N ILE A 203 -6.47 13.12 -10.89
CA ILE A 203 -5.17 13.59 -11.39
C ILE A 203 -5.39 14.81 -12.30
N PRO A 204 -4.50 15.81 -12.30
CA PRO A 204 -4.58 16.94 -13.23
C PRO A 204 -4.70 16.49 -14.70
N GLU A 205 -5.60 17.12 -15.45
CA GLU A 205 -5.87 16.79 -16.85
C GLU A 205 -4.69 17.09 -17.77
N ASP A 206 -4.07 18.26 -17.64
CA ASP A 206 -2.88 18.62 -18.39
C ASP A 206 -1.64 18.63 -17.48
N ILE A 207 -0.69 17.75 -17.82
CA ILE A 207 0.61 17.68 -17.16
C ILE A 207 1.59 18.54 -17.96
N SER A 208 1.41 19.86 -17.91
CA SER A 208 2.32 20.88 -18.46
C SER A 208 3.06 21.63 -17.34
N GLY A 209 4.14 22.33 -17.68
CA GLY A 209 4.91 23.12 -16.71
C GLY A 209 5.58 22.31 -15.57
N SER A 210 5.77 22.99 -14.43
CA SER A 210 6.50 22.48 -13.26
C SER A 210 5.79 21.27 -12.62
N LYS A 211 6.47 20.13 -12.61
CA LYS A 211 5.97 18.88 -12.02
C LYS A 211 5.89 18.95 -10.49
N CYS A 212 6.77 19.69 -9.84
CA CYS A 212 6.70 19.90 -8.39
C CYS A 212 5.40 20.64 -8.01
N LYS A 213 5.06 21.72 -8.73
CA LYS A 213 3.78 22.43 -8.51
C LYS A 213 2.58 21.53 -8.78
N LEU A 214 2.63 20.75 -9.86
CA LEU A 214 1.56 19.85 -10.26
C LEU A 214 1.25 18.76 -9.21
N PHE A 215 2.28 18.19 -8.58
CA PHE A 215 2.12 17.10 -7.60
C PHE A 215 2.11 17.56 -6.14
N ALA A 216 2.20 18.87 -5.88
CA ALA A 216 2.16 19.44 -4.52
C ALA A 216 0.91 19.01 -3.73
N PHE A 217 -0.24 18.82 -4.41
CA PHE A 217 -1.49 18.37 -3.79
C PHE A 217 -1.36 17.04 -3.02
N LEU A 218 -0.37 16.19 -3.35
CA LEU A 218 -0.13 14.94 -2.63
C LEU A 218 0.31 15.21 -1.21
N LYS A 219 1.21 16.19 -1.02
CA LYS A 219 1.65 16.65 0.29
C LYS A 219 0.48 17.26 1.06
N ASP A 220 -0.33 18.09 0.41
CA ASP A 220 -1.47 18.75 1.05
C ASP A 220 -2.51 17.74 1.53
N LYS A 221 -2.85 16.74 0.71
CA LYS A 221 -3.75 15.64 1.10
C LYS A 221 -3.18 14.82 2.25
N LEU A 222 -1.88 14.56 2.25
CA LEU A 222 -1.19 13.85 3.33
C LEU A 222 -1.25 14.65 4.64
N MET A 223 -0.90 15.94 4.58
CA MET A 223 -0.93 16.83 5.75
C MET A 223 -2.35 17.02 6.28
N HIS A 224 -3.36 17.09 5.43
CA HIS A 224 -4.75 17.15 5.88
C HIS A 224 -5.14 15.91 6.70
N ARG A 225 -4.66 14.72 6.33
CA ARG A 225 -4.86 13.48 7.12
C ARG A 225 -4.10 13.52 8.44
N VAL A 226 -2.82 13.87 8.38
CA VAL A 226 -1.95 13.95 9.57
C VAL A 226 -2.51 14.95 10.57
N ASN A 227 -2.88 16.15 10.11
CA ASN A 227 -3.50 17.22 10.90
C ASN A 227 -4.83 16.78 11.54
N GLY A 228 -5.59 15.91 10.87
CA GLY A 228 -6.80 15.31 11.44
C GLY A 228 -6.55 14.29 12.57
N TRP A 229 -5.30 13.85 12.76
CA TRP A 229 -4.92 12.88 13.81
C TRP A 229 -4.10 13.49 14.93
N THR A 230 -3.65 14.72 14.80
CA THR A 230 -2.77 15.38 15.79
C THR A 230 -3.44 15.52 17.16
N GLY A 231 -4.77 15.63 17.21
CA GLY A 231 -5.55 15.64 18.45
C GLY A 231 -5.81 14.26 19.07
N ARG A 232 -5.23 13.17 18.54
CA ARG A 232 -5.39 11.80 19.07
C ARG A 232 -4.11 11.32 19.72
N TRP A 233 -4.19 10.86 20.96
CA TRP A 233 -3.09 10.19 21.67
C TRP A 233 -2.81 8.82 21.04
N LEU A 234 -1.89 8.77 20.08
CA LEU A 234 -1.56 7.56 19.33
C LEU A 234 -0.25 6.94 19.80
N SER A 235 -0.32 5.68 20.22
CA SER A 235 0.89 4.87 20.43
C SER A 235 1.70 4.73 19.14
N LYS A 236 3.01 4.44 19.25
CA LYS A 236 3.88 4.16 18.09
C LYS A 236 3.32 3.03 17.21
N GLY A 237 2.72 2.00 17.83
CA GLY A 237 2.01 0.94 17.09
C GLY A 237 0.84 1.48 16.27
N GLY A 238 0.03 2.37 16.83
CA GLY A 238 -1.07 3.02 16.11
C GLY A 238 -0.58 3.92 14.97
N LYS A 239 0.49 4.69 15.19
CA LYS A 239 1.12 5.51 14.14
C LYS A 239 1.64 4.65 12.99
N GLU A 240 2.29 3.52 13.29
CA GLU A 240 2.77 2.59 12.27
C GLU A 240 1.63 2.09 11.37
N VAL A 241 0.50 1.70 11.96
CA VAL A 241 -0.69 1.25 11.23
C VAL A 241 -1.20 2.34 10.30
N LEU A 242 -1.35 3.58 10.78
CA LEU A 242 -1.82 4.71 9.95
C LEU A 242 -0.84 5.07 8.82
N ILE A 243 0.47 5.02 9.10
CA ILE A 243 1.50 5.27 8.08
C ILE A 243 1.40 4.22 6.97
N LYS A 244 1.36 2.94 7.32
CA LYS A 244 1.36 1.84 6.34
C LYS A 244 0.05 1.74 5.56
N SER A 245 -1.09 1.90 6.23
CA SER A 245 -2.42 1.73 5.62
C SER A 245 -2.91 2.96 4.86
N ILE A 246 -2.49 4.17 5.27
CA ILE A 246 -3.01 5.42 4.71
C ILE A 246 -1.89 6.24 4.08
N LEU A 247 -0.87 6.66 4.83
CA LEU A 247 0.09 7.67 4.33
C LEU A 247 0.95 7.14 3.17
N LEU A 248 1.48 5.92 3.29
CA LEU A 248 2.25 5.27 2.22
C LEU A 248 1.37 4.77 1.07
N ALA A 249 0.08 4.51 1.34
CA ALA A 249 -0.88 4.08 0.33
C ALA A 249 -1.38 5.25 -0.54
N LEU A 250 -1.55 6.44 0.04
CA LEU A 250 -2.09 7.64 -0.61
C LEU A 250 -1.42 8.00 -1.95
N PRO A 251 -0.08 8.09 -2.06
CA PRO A 251 0.56 8.43 -3.33
C PRO A 251 0.57 7.27 -4.35
N THR A 252 0.25 6.04 -3.94
CA THR A 252 0.39 4.82 -4.78
C THR A 252 -0.38 4.95 -6.10
N TYR A 253 -1.56 5.57 -6.06
CA TYR A 253 -2.37 5.77 -7.26
C TYR A 253 -1.66 6.62 -8.31
N VAL A 254 -1.06 7.74 -7.91
CA VAL A 254 -0.32 8.64 -8.81
C VAL A 254 1.02 8.01 -9.23
N MET A 255 1.75 7.43 -8.27
CA MET A 255 3.02 6.76 -8.52
C MET A 255 2.90 5.55 -9.46
N SER A 256 1.71 4.96 -9.58
CA SER A 256 1.48 3.86 -10.52
C SER A 256 1.56 4.28 -11.99
N THR A 257 1.48 5.58 -12.28
CA THR A 257 1.45 6.12 -13.65
C THR A 257 2.55 7.16 -13.89
N PHE A 258 2.97 7.87 -12.85
CA PHE A 258 3.95 8.94 -12.95
C PHE A 258 5.13 8.72 -12.02
N LEU A 259 6.31 9.12 -12.48
CA LEU A 259 7.47 9.29 -11.62
C LEU A 259 7.32 10.63 -10.91
N LEU A 260 7.34 10.64 -9.58
CA LEU A 260 7.31 11.87 -8.80
C LEU A 260 8.71 12.50 -8.79
N PRO A 261 8.81 13.84 -8.91
CA PRO A 261 10.08 14.53 -8.67
C PRO A 261 10.65 14.19 -7.29
N LEU A 262 11.98 14.10 -7.18
CA LEU A 262 12.66 13.76 -5.92
C LEU A 262 12.24 14.70 -4.78
N GLU A 263 12.11 15.99 -5.06
CA GLU A 263 11.62 17.00 -4.10
C GLU A 263 10.24 16.64 -3.52
N ILE A 264 9.32 16.09 -4.33
CA ILE A 264 7.99 15.68 -3.85
C ILE A 264 8.10 14.41 -3.01
N CYS A 265 8.95 13.46 -3.41
CA CYS A 265 9.22 12.25 -2.63
C CYS A 265 9.79 12.59 -1.25
N GLU A 266 10.76 13.51 -1.19
CA GLU A 266 11.38 14.01 0.05
C GLU A 266 10.38 14.76 0.92
N ASN A 267 9.56 15.62 0.32
CA ASN A 267 8.49 16.33 1.02
C ASN A 267 7.49 15.37 1.69
N ILE A 268 7.08 14.31 0.98
CA ILE A 268 6.19 13.26 1.50
C ILE A 268 6.90 12.48 2.61
N ALA A 269 8.13 12.03 2.36
CA ALA A 269 8.92 11.26 3.34
C ALA A 269 9.16 12.06 4.62
N SER A 270 9.49 13.35 4.50
CA SER A 270 9.69 14.28 5.61
C SER A 270 8.43 14.46 6.46
N ALA A 271 7.26 14.64 5.81
CA ALA A 271 5.98 14.73 6.52
C ALA A 271 5.63 13.44 7.28
N ILE A 272 5.88 12.28 6.68
CA ILE A 272 5.68 10.97 7.33
C ILE A 272 6.66 10.80 8.51
N ALA A 273 7.93 11.18 8.32
CA ALA A 273 8.95 11.10 9.36
C ALA A 273 8.61 12.02 10.54
N GLN A 274 8.15 13.23 10.28
CA GLN A 274 7.69 14.16 11.31
C GLN A 274 6.49 13.59 12.08
N PHE A 275 5.52 13.00 11.39
CA PHE A 275 4.39 12.33 12.05
C PHE A 275 4.86 11.16 12.91
N TRP A 276 5.77 10.33 12.41
CA TRP A 276 6.33 9.18 13.11
C TRP A 276 7.07 9.58 14.39
N TRP A 277 7.94 10.60 14.30
CA TRP A 277 8.79 11.03 15.41
C TRP A 277 8.09 11.98 16.38
N SER A 278 7.05 12.69 15.96
CA SER A 278 6.27 13.53 16.88
C SER A 278 5.68 12.73 18.04
N SER A 279 5.58 13.37 19.20
CA SER A 279 4.79 12.89 20.34
C SER A 279 3.40 13.52 20.31
N ASN A 280 3.34 14.85 20.32
CA ASN A 280 2.12 15.67 20.16
C ASN A 280 2.36 16.84 19.18
N PRO A 281 1.75 16.81 17.98
CA PRO A 281 1.85 17.93 17.05
C PRO A 281 1.12 19.16 17.64
N PRO A 282 1.68 20.37 17.55
CA PRO A 282 2.65 20.82 16.53
C PRO A 282 4.14 20.67 16.93
N LYS A 283 4.47 20.10 18.10
CA LYS A 283 5.88 20.01 18.54
C LYS A 283 6.68 19.04 17.66
N ARG A 284 7.86 19.49 17.23
CA ARG A 284 8.80 18.67 16.45
C ARG A 284 9.45 17.64 17.38
N GLY A 285 9.17 16.36 17.16
CA GLY A 285 9.84 15.27 17.88
C GLY A 285 11.28 15.06 17.42
N ILE A 286 12.09 14.40 18.26
CA ILE A 286 13.49 14.12 17.95
C ILE A 286 13.58 13.02 16.88
N HIS A 287 14.30 13.28 15.79
CA HIS A 287 14.59 12.26 14.79
C HIS A 287 15.75 11.38 15.27
N TRP A 288 15.41 10.24 15.88
CA TRP A 288 16.39 9.33 16.47
C TRP A 288 17.27 8.60 15.44
N SER A 289 16.77 8.37 14.23
CA SER A 289 17.52 7.72 13.15
C SER A 289 17.25 8.36 11.80
N LYS A 290 18.22 8.24 10.89
CA LYS A 290 18.04 8.48 9.45
C LYS A 290 16.83 7.69 8.94
N TRP A 291 16.01 8.31 8.09
CA TRP A 291 14.75 7.74 7.62
C TRP A 291 14.96 6.48 6.79
N GLU A 292 16.05 6.44 6.01
CA GLU A 292 16.46 5.30 5.20
C GLU A 292 16.64 4.04 6.04
N LYS A 293 17.26 4.16 7.23
CA LYS A 293 17.41 3.04 8.17
C LYS A 293 16.06 2.56 8.70
N VAL A 294 15.08 3.44 8.88
CA VAL A 294 13.73 3.07 9.35
C VAL A 294 12.95 2.32 8.27
N CYS A 295 13.19 2.65 6.99
CA CYS A 295 12.59 2.01 5.83
C CYS A 295 13.15 0.62 5.49
N LEU A 296 14.27 0.21 6.09
CA LEU A 296 14.79 -1.14 5.89
C LEU A 296 13.81 -2.21 6.41
N PRO A 297 13.84 -3.43 5.85
CA PRO A 297 12.94 -4.52 6.23
C PRO A 297 12.99 -4.92 7.71
N ARG A 298 11.95 -5.63 8.17
CA ARG A 298 11.91 -6.15 9.55
C ARG A 298 12.89 -7.30 9.76
N GLU A 299 13.17 -8.04 8.69
CA GLU A 299 14.19 -9.08 8.62
C GLU A 299 15.59 -8.50 8.93
N ASP A 300 15.83 -7.24 8.54
CA ASP A 300 17.04 -6.49 8.85
C ASP A 300 16.95 -5.74 10.19
N GLY A 301 15.95 -6.05 11.02
CA GLY A 301 15.79 -5.49 12.35
C GLY A 301 15.35 -4.03 12.35
N ARG A 302 14.53 -3.62 11.38
CA ARG A 302 14.02 -2.24 11.23
C ARG A 302 12.49 -2.25 11.09
N ILE A 303 11.85 -1.10 10.88
CA ILE A 303 10.37 -0.99 10.94
C ILE A 303 9.70 -1.48 9.64
N GLY A 304 10.39 -1.37 8.50
CA GLY A 304 9.85 -1.73 7.19
C GLY A 304 8.84 -0.71 6.66
N PHE A 305 9.11 0.60 6.82
CA PHE A 305 8.47 1.62 5.99
C PHE A 305 9.02 1.59 4.57
N ARG A 306 8.43 2.37 3.65
CA ARG A 306 8.88 2.41 2.25
C ARG A 306 9.50 3.76 1.92
N LEU A 307 10.65 3.73 1.26
CA LEU A 307 11.19 4.87 0.54
C LEU A 307 10.31 5.16 -0.68
N ILE A 308 9.86 6.41 -0.81
CA ILE A 308 8.83 6.80 -1.77
C ILE A 308 9.33 6.68 -3.21
N HIS A 309 10.56 7.11 -3.49
CA HIS A 309 11.10 7.13 -4.85
C HIS A 309 11.35 5.72 -5.40
N GLU A 310 12.00 4.85 -4.64
CA GLU A 310 12.26 3.46 -5.00
C GLU A 310 10.96 2.67 -5.12
N PHE A 311 9.97 2.96 -4.27
CA PHE A 311 8.63 2.39 -4.39
C PHE A 311 7.91 2.88 -5.66
N ASN A 312 8.10 4.14 -6.05
CA ASN A 312 7.59 4.69 -7.30
C ASN A 312 8.20 3.97 -8.51
N LEU A 313 9.53 3.79 -8.54
CA LEU A 313 10.23 3.05 -9.61
C LEU A 313 9.72 1.61 -9.70
N ALA A 314 9.54 0.92 -8.56
CA ALA A 314 9.02 -0.44 -8.53
C ALA A 314 7.57 -0.54 -9.07
N LEU A 315 6.73 0.49 -8.86
CA LEU A 315 5.38 0.57 -9.43
C LEU A 315 5.43 0.80 -10.95
N LEU A 316 6.31 1.67 -11.43
CA LEU A 316 6.48 1.98 -12.85
C LEU A 316 7.07 0.80 -13.62
N ALA A 317 8.03 0.08 -13.04
CA ALA A 317 8.56 -1.16 -13.59
C ALA A 317 7.47 -2.23 -13.73
N LYS A 318 6.48 -2.26 -12.83
CA LYS A 318 5.31 -3.13 -13.00
C LYS A 318 4.49 -2.76 -14.24
N GLN A 319 4.36 -1.47 -14.55
CA GLN A 319 3.67 -1.04 -15.77
C GLN A 319 4.47 -1.40 -17.00
N LEU A 320 5.79 -1.19 -16.98
CA LEU A 320 6.66 -1.59 -18.09
C LEU A 320 6.62 -3.12 -18.33
N TRP A 321 6.64 -3.92 -17.26
CA TRP A 321 6.41 -5.36 -17.32
C TRP A 321 5.06 -5.72 -17.96
N ARG A 322 3.98 -5.02 -17.62
CA ARG A 322 2.66 -5.23 -18.22
C ARG A 322 2.65 -4.92 -19.72
N LEU A 323 3.31 -3.84 -20.14
CA LEU A 323 3.43 -3.45 -21.55
C LEU A 323 4.20 -4.50 -22.36
N ALA A 324 5.22 -5.13 -21.77
CA ALA A 324 5.97 -6.21 -22.40
C ALA A 324 5.16 -7.51 -22.50
N GLN A 325 4.42 -7.89 -21.44
CA GLN A 325 3.67 -9.15 -21.40
C GLN A 325 2.31 -9.10 -22.12
N ASN A 326 1.68 -7.92 -22.25
CA ASN A 326 0.36 -7.78 -22.87
C ASN A 326 0.38 -6.72 -23.99
N PRO A 327 1.08 -7.02 -25.11
CA PRO A 327 1.28 -6.06 -26.20
C PRO A 327 -0.01 -5.63 -26.90
N ASP A 328 -1.07 -6.45 -26.82
CA ASP A 328 -2.35 -6.19 -27.48
C ASP A 328 -3.31 -5.28 -26.68
N SER A 329 -3.00 -5.02 -25.41
CA SER A 329 -3.80 -4.12 -24.59
C SER A 329 -3.88 -2.73 -25.23
N LEU A 330 -5.03 -2.04 -25.08
CA LEU A 330 -5.25 -0.74 -25.72
C LEU A 330 -4.14 0.27 -25.41
N VAL A 331 -3.71 0.36 -24.15
CA VAL A 331 -2.60 1.23 -23.73
C VAL A 331 -1.26 0.82 -24.36
N ALA A 332 -0.98 -0.48 -24.47
CA ALA A 332 0.22 -0.96 -25.15
C ALA A 332 0.19 -0.62 -26.64
N ARG A 333 -0.94 -0.80 -27.32
CA ARG A 333 -1.09 -0.43 -28.75
C ARG A 333 -0.92 1.08 -28.97
N VAL A 334 -1.47 1.92 -28.09
CA VAL A 334 -1.31 3.39 -28.16
C VAL A 334 0.14 3.80 -27.97
N LEU A 335 0.81 3.30 -26.93
CA LEU A 335 2.22 3.62 -26.65
C LEU A 335 3.16 3.03 -27.71
N LYS A 336 2.92 1.80 -28.16
CA LYS A 336 3.66 1.14 -29.26
C LYS A 336 3.57 1.97 -30.54
N GLY A 337 2.36 2.38 -30.92
CA GLY A 337 2.14 3.18 -32.13
C GLY A 337 2.86 4.53 -32.12
N ARG A 338 3.13 5.09 -30.94
CA ARG A 338 3.77 6.39 -30.74
C ARG A 338 5.28 6.30 -30.52
N TYR A 339 5.75 5.32 -29.75
CA TYR A 339 7.10 5.31 -29.19
C TYR A 339 7.96 4.13 -29.67
N TYR A 340 7.41 2.92 -29.84
CA TYR A 340 8.15 1.71 -30.22
C TYR A 340 7.47 0.89 -31.33
N ARG A 341 7.13 1.52 -32.47
CA ARG A 341 6.33 0.84 -33.51
C ARG A 341 6.97 -0.45 -34.03
N LEU A 342 8.29 -0.44 -34.20
CA LEU A 342 9.08 -1.54 -34.78
C LEU A 342 10.06 -2.14 -33.76
N SER A 343 9.84 -1.91 -32.46
CA SER A 343 10.76 -2.32 -31.41
C SER A 343 10.00 -2.79 -30.17
N SER A 344 10.74 -3.12 -29.11
CA SER A 344 10.24 -3.46 -27.79
C SER A 344 10.31 -2.24 -26.86
N PRO A 345 9.37 -2.09 -25.91
CA PRO A 345 9.45 -1.03 -24.89
C PRO A 345 10.73 -1.11 -24.04
N LEU A 346 11.41 -2.26 -24.02
CA LEU A 346 12.68 -2.47 -23.31
C LEU A 346 13.93 -2.06 -24.11
N ARG A 347 13.80 -1.81 -25.42
CA ARG A 347 14.94 -1.54 -26.33
C ARG A 347 15.06 -0.08 -26.76
N ILE A 348 14.11 0.79 -26.41
CA ILE A 348 14.17 2.18 -26.85
C ILE A 348 15.20 2.96 -26.05
N ASN A 349 16.13 3.62 -26.75
CA ASN A 349 17.12 4.50 -26.14
C ASN A 349 16.71 5.98 -26.18
N SER A 350 16.02 6.44 -27.22
CA SER A 350 15.55 7.82 -27.31
C SER A 350 14.25 7.95 -28.10
N VAL A 351 13.46 8.95 -27.75
CA VAL A 351 12.17 9.25 -28.36
C VAL A 351 12.06 10.76 -28.54
N ASN A 352 11.56 11.20 -29.69
CA ASN A 352 11.31 12.62 -29.94
C ASN A 352 10.03 13.08 -29.21
N SER A 353 10.16 14.11 -28.38
CA SER A 353 9.06 14.72 -27.60
C SER A 353 8.18 13.69 -26.86
N PRO A 354 8.74 12.93 -25.91
CA PRO A 354 7.97 11.95 -25.14
C PRO A 354 6.99 12.65 -24.19
N SER A 355 5.89 11.96 -23.87
CA SER A 355 4.97 12.39 -22.83
C SER A 355 5.59 12.18 -21.45
N TYR A 356 5.04 12.83 -20.44
CA TYR A 356 5.46 12.57 -19.07
C TYR A 356 5.15 11.14 -18.60
N VAL A 357 4.10 10.52 -19.15
CA VAL A 357 3.77 9.11 -18.88
C VAL A 357 4.88 8.21 -19.40
N TRP A 358 5.29 8.40 -20.65
CA TRP A 358 6.33 7.58 -21.27
C TRP A 358 7.68 7.78 -20.60
N THR A 359 8.07 9.02 -20.28
CA THR A 359 9.31 9.29 -19.54
C THR A 359 9.28 8.63 -18.15
N SER A 360 8.14 8.67 -17.47
CA SER A 360 7.98 8.03 -16.16
C SER A 360 8.16 6.52 -16.24
N ILE A 361 7.47 5.85 -17.17
CA ILE A 361 7.57 4.39 -17.35
C ILE A 361 8.99 4.00 -17.79
N SER A 362 9.60 4.76 -18.69
CA SER A 362 10.95 4.50 -19.20
C SER A 362 12.03 4.66 -18.12
N ALA A 363 11.83 5.53 -17.13
CA ALA A 363 12.77 5.68 -16.02
C ALA A 363 12.91 4.40 -15.17
N ALA A 364 11.92 3.51 -15.19
CA ALA A 364 11.98 2.23 -14.49
C ALA A 364 12.58 1.09 -15.34
N ARG A 365 13.07 1.39 -16.55
CA ARG A 365 13.68 0.42 -17.47
C ARG A 365 14.93 -0.22 -16.86
N GLU A 366 15.84 0.57 -16.29
CA GLU A 366 17.07 0.06 -15.67
C GLU A 366 16.76 -0.94 -14.56
N LEU A 367 15.83 -0.60 -13.67
CA LEU A 367 15.35 -1.51 -12.61
C LEU A 367 14.86 -2.83 -13.19
N LEU A 368 14.02 -2.76 -14.24
CA LEU A 368 13.44 -3.96 -14.83
C LEU A 368 14.50 -4.81 -15.56
N LEU A 369 15.48 -4.18 -16.22
CA LEU A 369 16.57 -4.88 -16.92
C LEU A 369 17.46 -5.68 -15.97
N LEU A 370 17.58 -5.27 -14.69
CA LEU A 370 18.36 -6.03 -13.70
C LEU A 370 17.78 -7.42 -13.36
N GLY A 371 16.49 -7.66 -13.63
CA GLY A 371 15.82 -8.91 -13.26
C GLY A 371 14.96 -9.57 -14.32
N ILE A 372 14.70 -8.91 -15.45
CA ILE A 372 13.93 -9.47 -16.55
C ILE A 372 14.80 -10.38 -17.40
N ARG A 373 14.25 -11.54 -17.77
CA ARG A 373 14.88 -12.50 -18.67
C ARG A 373 13.85 -13.05 -19.64
N GLN A 374 14.24 -13.27 -20.89
CA GLN A 374 13.43 -14.01 -21.83
C GLN A 374 13.49 -15.50 -21.51
N LYS A 375 12.33 -16.09 -21.25
CA LYS A 375 12.16 -17.54 -21.12
C LYS A 375 11.89 -18.12 -22.49
N ILE A 376 12.85 -18.90 -22.98
CA ILE A 376 12.77 -19.59 -24.24
C ILE A 376 11.72 -20.71 -24.14
N HIS A 377 10.78 -20.71 -25.08
CA HIS A 377 9.88 -21.83 -25.34
C HIS A 377 10.14 -22.34 -26.75
N SER A 378 9.77 -21.56 -27.77
CA SER A 378 9.97 -21.93 -29.18
C SER A 378 11.18 -21.25 -29.81
N GLY A 379 11.66 -20.14 -29.23
CA GLY A 379 12.85 -19.42 -29.69
C GLY A 379 12.64 -18.55 -30.92
N TYR A 380 11.43 -18.51 -31.50
CA TYR A 380 11.16 -17.73 -32.71
C TYR A 380 11.07 -16.22 -32.45
N GLU A 381 10.77 -15.77 -31.23
CA GLU A 381 10.61 -14.33 -30.96
C GLU A 381 11.89 -13.70 -30.40
N VAL A 382 12.81 -14.53 -29.89
CA VAL A 382 14.02 -14.09 -29.20
C VAL A 382 15.17 -13.96 -30.18
N LYS A 383 15.78 -12.78 -30.25
CA LYS A 383 17.01 -12.55 -31.00
C LYS A 383 18.22 -12.90 -30.15
N VAL A 384 19.11 -13.75 -30.69
CA VAL A 384 20.27 -14.30 -29.98
C VAL A 384 21.17 -13.20 -29.40
N TRP A 385 21.43 -12.16 -30.20
CA TRP A 385 22.44 -11.13 -29.91
C TRP A 385 21.89 -9.85 -29.27
N GLU A 386 20.58 -9.64 -29.25
CA GLU A 386 19.95 -8.41 -28.76
C GLU A 386 19.15 -8.62 -27.47
N ASP A 387 18.62 -9.81 -27.22
CA ASP A 387 17.68 -10.05 -26.13
C ASP A 387 18.35 -10.65 -24.88
N PRO A 388 17.91 -10.27 -23.66
CA PRO A 388 18.45 -10.81 -22.43
C PRO A 388 17.86 -12.20 -22.12
N TRP A 389 18.43 -13.27 -22.68
CA TRP A 389 17.92 -14.64 -22.54
C TRP A 389 18.87 -15.61 -21.82
N ILE A 390 20.16 -15.29 -21.71
CA ILE A 390 21.12 -16.10 -20.97
C ILE A 390 20.77 -16.09 -19.46
N PRO A 391 20.78 -17.25 -18.77
CA PRO A 391 20.32 -17.38 -17.38
C PRO A 391 21.31 -16.83 -16.34
N LEU A 392 21.76 -15.59 -16.52
CA LEU A 392 22.58 -14.82 -15.58
C LEU A 392 21.73 -13.79 -14.82
N ASN A 393 22.31 -13.21 -13.77
CA ASN A 393 21.74 -12.12 -12.98
C ASN A 393 22.74 -10.95 -12.92
N PRO A 394 22.56 -9.87 -13.71
CA PRO A 394 21.47 -9.64 -14.66
C PRO A 394 21.54 -10.53 -15.91
N ALA A 395 20.38 -10.76 -16.53
CA ALA A 395 20.33 -11.50 -17.80
C ALA A 395 20.89 -10.64 -18.93
N ARG A 396 21.58 -11.27 -19.87
CA ARG A 396 22.20 -10.60 -21.02
C ARG A 396 22.03 -11.41 -22.32
N PRO A 397 22.26 -10.81 -23.48
CA PRO A 397 22.37 -11.55 -24.73
C PRO A 397 23.56 -12.52 -24.74
N ALA A 398 23.51 -13.48 -25.64
CA ALA A 398 24.64 -14.35 -25.93
C ALA A 398 25.78 -13.53 -26.53
N ILE A 399 27.03 -13.91 -26.24
CA ILE A 399 28.19 -13.20 -26.79
C ILE A 399 28.74 -13.97 -27.99
N PRO A 400 28.83 -13.36 -29.19
CA PRO A 400 29.33 -14.04 -30.37
C PRO A 400 30.84 -14.28 -30.30
N ILE A 401 31.32 -15.33 -30.96
CA ILE A 401 32.76 -15.61 -31.11
C ILE A 401 33.43 -14.59 -32.06
N ALA A 402 32.72 -14.13 -33.11
CA ALA A 402 33.25 -13.20 -34.11
C ALA A 402 32.32 -11.99 -34.38
N PRO A 403 32.82 -10.83 -34.85
CA PRO A 403 32.05 -9.58 -34.97
C PRO A 403 31.02 -9.56 -36.11
N VAL A 404 31.14 -10.43 -37.12
CA VAL A 404 30.24 -10.48 -38.29
C VAL A 404 29.48 -11.79 -38.27
N MET A 405 28.30 -11.79 -37.66
CA MET A 405 27.38 -12.92 -37.65
C MET A 405 25.97 -12.43 -37.97
N HIS A 406 25.12 -13.31 -38.51
CA HIS A 406 23.72 -13.05 -38.87
C HIS A 406 23.01 -12.19 -37.82
N PRO A 407 22.82 -10.87 -38.04
CA PRO A 407 22.38 -9.94 -36.99
C PRO A 407 20.97 -10.22 -36.48
N ASN A 408 20.17 -10.90 -37.30
CA ASN A 408 18.78 -11.25 -37.03
C ASN A 408 18.58 -12.72 -36.64
N MET A 409 19.66 -13.44 -36.30
CA MET A 409 19.58 -14.84 -35.85
C MET A 409 18.65 -14.96 -34.62
N ARG A 410 17.78 -15.96 -34.67
CA ARG A 410 16.80 -16.27 -33.62
C ARG A 410 17.27 -17.46 -32.80
N VAL A 411 16.80 -17.55 -31.56
CA VAL A 411 17.14 -18.69 -30.68
C VAL A 411 16.62 -20.00 -31.26
N SER A 412 15.53 -19.97 -32.03
CA SER A 412 15.02 -21.12 -32.79
C SER A 412 16.03 -21.71 -33.77
N ASP A 413 16.98 -20.91 -34.26
CA ASP A 413 18.00 -21.33 -35.23
C ASP A 413 19.12 -22.14 -34.54
N LEU A 414 19.22 -22.07 -33.20
CA LEU A 414 20.14 -22.84 -32.37
C LEU A 414 19.50 -24.11 -31.79
N ILE A 415 18.25 -24.40 -32.19
CA ILE A 415 17.47 -25.54 -31.70
C ILE A 415 17.22 -26.47 -32.88
N ASN A 416 17.59 -27.74 -32.72
CA ASN A 416 17.28 -28.76 -33.71
C ASN A 416 15.76 -29.03 -33.70
N GLN A 417 15.10 -28.83 -34.85
CA GLN A 417 13.64 -28.89 -34.94
C GLN A 417 13.08 -30.32 -34.84
N GLU A 418 13.88 -31.33 -35.15
CA GLU A 418 13.50 -32.74 -35.10
C GLU A 418 13.72 -33.33 -33.71
N SER A 419 14.92 -33.14 -33.13
CA SER A 419 15.24 -33.67 -31.80
C SER A 419 14.68 -32.82 -30.65
N LYS A 420 14.33 -31.54 -30.91
CA LYS A 420 13.94 -30.54 -29.90
C LYS A 420 15.00 -30.33 -28.82
N GLU A 421 16.26 -30.55 -29.17
CA GLU A 421 17.43 -30.30 -28.33
C GLU A 421 18.26 -29.13 -28.88
N TRP A 422 19.16 -28.61 -28.05
CA TRP A 422 20.13 -27.59 -28.46
C TRP A 422 21.12 -28.16 -29.47
N ASP A 423 21.34 -27.44 -30.57
CA ASP A 423 22.35 -27.82 -31.57
C ASP A 423 23.73 -27.41 -31.05
N VAL A 424 24.49 -28.40 -30.56
CA VAL A 424 25.80 -28.16 -29.94
C VAL A 424 26.82 -27.67 -30.96
N GLU A 425 26.77 -28.15 -32.20
CA GLU A 425 27.70 -27.76 -33.25
C GLU A 425 27.51 -26.28 -33.62
N LEU A 426 26.25 -25.85 -33.78
CA LEU A 426 25.94 -24.43 -33.99
C LEU A 426 26.31 -23.58 -32.77
N LEU A 427 26.07 -24.06 -31.54
CA LEU A 427 26.47 -23.32 -30.36
C LEU A 427 27.99 -23.11 -30.28
N GLU A 428 28.79 -24.14 -30.58
CA GLU A 428 30.25 -24.04 -30.61
C GLU A 428 30.77 -23.15 -31.75
N GLN A 429 30.04 -23.07 -32.87
CA GLN A 429 30.40 -22.21 -34.00
C GLN A 429 30.09 -20.72 -33.75
N TYR A 430 28.97 -20.41 -33.09
CA TYR A 430 28.46 -19.04 -32.99
C TYR A 430 28.64 -18.39 -31.61
N VAL A 431 28.57 -19.16 -30.51
CA VAL A 431 28.45 -18.64 -29.15
C VAL A 431 29.73 -18.89 -28.34
N ARG A 432 30.16 -17.93 -27.52
CA ARG A 432 31.33 -18.11 -26.65
C ARG A 432 31.20 -19.34 -25.74
N PRO A 433 32.29 -20.10 -25.50
CA PRO A 433 32.27 -21.32 -24.69
C PRO A 433 31.69 -21.15 -23.27
N GLU A 434 31.82 -19.96 -22.68
CA GLU A 434 31.26 -19.62 -21.36
C GLU A 434 29.72 -19.68 -21.32
N ASP A 435 29.06 -19.33 -22.44
CA ASP A 435 27.59 -19.27 -22.53
C ASP A 435 26.97 -20.64 -22.88
N ILE A 436 27.71 -21.54 -23.54
CA ILE A 436 27.22 -22.87 -23.96
C ILE A 436 26.64 -23.70 -22.79
N PRO A 437 27.32 -23.88 -21.64
CA PRO A 437 26.75 -24.66 -20.54
C PRO A 437 25.49 -24.00 -19.95
N LEU A 438 25.45 -22.66 -19.94
CA LEU A 438 24.28 -21.90 -19.48
C LEU A 438 23.09 -22.11 -20.43
N ILE A 439 23.32 -22.08 -21.75
CA ILE A 439 22.29 -22.32 -22.76
C ILE A 439 21.75 -23.74 -22.66
N ARG A 440 22.65 -24.74 -22.56
CA ARG A 440 22.26 -26.16 -22.43
C ARG A 440 21.46 -26.45 -21.17
N SER A 441 21.59 -25.64 -20.12
CA SER A 441 20.78 -25.75 -18.90
C SER A 441 19.32 -25.29 -19.07
N LEU A 442 19.00 -24.58 -20.16
CA LEU A 442 17.65 -24.10 -20.44
C LEU A 442 16.82 -25.24 -21.03
N ALA A 443 15.69 -25.53 -20.39
CA ALA A 443 14.70 -26.47 -20.91
C ALA A 443 13.97 -25.88 -22.13
N ILE A 444 13.99 -26.62 -23.25
CA ILE A 444 13.23 -26.28 -24.46
C ILE A 444 11.80 -26.83 -24.32
N SER A 445 10.81 -26.07 -24.80
CA SER A 445 9.43 -26.54 -24.81
C SER A 445 9.19 -27.54 -25.94
N ILE A 446 8.66 -28.71 -25.61
CA ILE A 446 8.21 -29.71 -26.60
C ILE A 446 7.01 -29.19 -27.42
N THR A 447 6.28 -28.22 -26.87
CA THR A 447 5.12 -27.58 -27.52
C THR A 447 5.49 -26.23 -28.15
N HIS A 448 4.89 -25.90 -29.30
CA HIS A 448 4.99 -24.58 -29.94
C HIS A 448 4.27 -23.51 -29.11
N ARG A 449 4.92 -23.04 -28.05
CA ARG A 449 4.46 -21.91 -27.21
C ARG A 449 5.28 -20.66 -27.55
N PRO A 450 4.64 -19.47 -27.55
CA PRO A 450 5.37 -18.22 -27.73
C PRO A 450 6.34 -18.00 -26.57
N ASP A 451 7.47 -17.35 -26.85
CA ASP A 451 8.47 -17.00 -25.85
C ASP A 451 7.87 -15.98 -24.86
N THR A 452 8.27 -16.03 -23.59
CA THR A 452 7.68 -15.14 -22.57
C THR A 452 8.72 -14.49 -21.69
N PHE A 453 8.40 -13.35 -21.08
CA PHE A 453 9.27 -12.77 -20.07
C PHE A 453 9.10 -13.48 -18.72
N CYS A 454 10.22 -13.68 -18.03
CA CYS A 454 10.27 -14.14 -16.64
C CYS A 454 11.07 -13.15 -15.78
N TRP A 455 10.76 -13.12 -14.50
CA TRP A 455 11.38 -12.27 -13.49
C TRP A 455 12.21 -13.11 -12.52
N ASN A 456 13.51 -12.88 -12.46
CA ASN A 456 14.45 -13.77 -11.75
C ASN A 456 14.30 -13.73 -10.22
N PHE A 457 13.69 -12.68 -9.65
CA PHE A 457 13.55 -12.53 -8.19
C PHE A 457 12.22 -13.06 -7.63
N THR A 458 11.48 -13.87 -8.38
CA THR A 458 10.28 -14.57 -7.90
C THR A 458 10.24 -16.02 -8.40
N ARG A 459 9.78 -16.95 -7.55
CA ARG A 459 9.72 -18.38 -7.89
C ARG A 459 8.79 -18.69 -9.07
N ASN A 460 7.72 -17.91 -9.24
CA ASN A 460 6.77 -18.07 -10.34
C ASN A 460 7.18 -17.30 -11.62
N GLY A 461 8.33 -16.61 -11.60
CA GLY A 461 8.79 -15.78 -12.71
C GLY A 461 7.92 -14.56 -13.00
N GLN A 462 7.00 -14.18 -12.11
CA GLN A 462 6.13 -13.02 -12.28
C GLN A 462 6.64 -11.82 -11.49
N TYR A 463 6.68 -10.66 -12.13
CA TYR A 463 7.08 -9.43 -11.44
C TYR A 463 6.06 -9.05 -10.36
N THR A 464 6.56 -8.77 -9.15
CA THR A 464 5.78 -8.16 -8.08
C THR A 464 6.40 -6.82 -7.67
N VAL A 465 5.58 -5.87 -7.21
CA VAL A 465 6.11 -4.59 -6.70
C VAL A 465 7.04 -4.82 -5.51
N LYS A 466 6.81 -5.86 -4.70
CA LYS A 466 7.68 -6.24 -3.58
C LYS A 466 9.08 -6.64 -4.07
N SER A 467 9.16 -7.52 -5.06
CA SER A 467 10.44 -7.97 -5.61
C SER A 467 11.17 -6.85 -6.37
N GLY A 468 10.43 -6.01 -7.12
CA GLY A 468 11.04 -4.86 -7.78
C GLY A 468 11.54 -3.79 -6.81
N TYR A 469 10.82 -3.57 -5.70
CA TYR A 469 11.28 -2.68 -4.63
C TYR A 469 12.57 -3.17 -3.97
N TRP A 470 12.70 -4.49 -3.78
CA TRP A 470 13.93 -5.09 -3.28
C TRP A 470 15.11 -4.85 -4.24
N VAL A 471 14.91 -5.03 -5.55
CA VAL A 471 15.95 -4.72 -6.56
C VAL A 471 16.33 -3.24 -6.52
N ALA A 472 15.33 -2.34 -6.44
CA ALA A 472 15.56 -0.89 -6.35
C ALA A 472 16.45 -0.50 -5.16
N GLN A 473 16.27 -1.17 -4.01
CA GLN A 473 17.04 -0.85 -2.81
C GLN A 473 18.43 -1.48 -2.78
N ASN A 474 18.58 -2.70 -3.31
CA ASN A 474 19.80 -3.50 -3.09
C ASN A 474 20.73 -3.58 -4.30
N MET A 475 20.22 -3.34 -5.51
CA MET A 475 20.98 -3.52 -6.75
C MET A 475 21.12 -2.25 -7.58
N LEU A 476 20.20 -1.30 -7.39
CA LEU A 476 20.18 -0.04 -8.14
C LEU A 476 21.05 1.05 -7.50
N LYS A 477 21.39 0.90 -6.22
CA LYS A 477 22.35 1.76 -5.53
C LYS A 477 23.68 1.02 -5.46
N GLU A 478 24.74 1.67 -5.91
CA GLU A 478 26.10 1.26 -5.55
C GLU A 478 26.18 1.29 -4.02
N VAL A 479 26.47 0.14 -3.43
CA VAL A 479 26.55 0.00 -1.99
C VAL A 479 27.84 0.70 -1.56
N ASP A 480 27.74 1.86 -0.92
CA ASP A 480 28.85 2.40 -0.13
C ASP A 480 29.34 1.27 0.78
N GLU A 481 30.62 0.94 0.67
CA GLU A 481 31.28 -0.11 1.44
C GLU A 481 30.84 -0.04 2.90
N LYS A 482 30.34 -1.16 3.43
CA LYS A 482 29.89 -1.25 4.81
C LYS A 482 31.06 -0.91 5.74
N GLN A 483 31.09 0.33 6.24
CA GLN A 483 31.95 0.71 7.35
C GLN A 483 31.57 -0.09 8.60
N GLY A 484 32.52 -0.88 9.10
CA GLY A 484 32.54 -1.44 10.46
C GLY A 484 32.10 -2.90 10.58
N VAL A 485 33.06 -3.78 10.89
CA VAL A 485 32.84 -5.12 11.43
C VAL A 485 32.45 -4.98 12.91
N GLU A 486 31.23 -4.50 13.18
CA GLU A 486 30.62 -4.66 14.51
C GLU A 486 29.80 -5.96 14.55
N PRO A 487 29.74 -6.66 15.69
CA PRO A 487 28.87 -7.83 15.82
C PRO A 487 27.42 -7.42 15.51
N SER A 488 26.82 -8.12 14.54
CA SER A 488 25.50 -7.75 14.03
C SER A 488 24.40 -7.96 15.08
N ILE A 489 23.85 -6.86 15.60
CA ILE A 489 22.64 -6.87 16.45
C ILE A 489 21.34 -7.09 15.67
N THR A 490 21.43 -7.33 14.36
CA THR A 490 20.27 -7.49 13.47
C THR A 490 19.37 -8.65 13.91
N LYS A 491 19.94 -9.76 14.39
CA LYS A 491 19.17 -10.92 14.88
C LYS A 491 18.27 -10.55 16.06
N LEU A 492 18.82 -9.83 17.05
CA LEU A 492 18.06 -9.34 18.22
C LEU A 492 16.95 -8.38 17.79
N GLN A 493 17.28 -7.41 16.93
CA GLN A 493 16.33 -6.42 16.44
C GLN A 493 15.20 -7.03 15.61
N ALA A 494 15.49 -8.03 14.78
CA ALA A 494 14.49 -8.75 14.01
C ALA A 494 13.59 -9.60 14.90
N PHE A 495 14.15 -10.19 15.96
CA PHE A 495 13.39 -10.98 16.93
C PHE A 495 12.42 -10.13 17.76
N ALA A 496 12.76 -8.87 18.07
CA ALA A 496 11.86 -7.96 18.78
C ALA A 496 10.46 -7.82 18.13
N TRP A 497 10.38 -7.96 16.79
CA TRP A 497 9.11 -7.93 16.06
C TRP A 497 8.31 -9.23 16.11
N LYS A 498 8.95 -10.35 16.48
CA LYS A 498 8.36 -11.69 16.60
C LYS A 498 7.80 -11.98 17.99
N ILE A 499 8.12 -11.14 18.99
CA ILE A 499 7.62 -11.26 20.36
C ILE A 499 6.08 -11.23 20.36
N LYS A 500 5.47 -12.16 21.11
CA LYS A 500 4.02 -12.22 21.32
C LYS A 500 3.58 -11.13 22.31
N ALA A 501 3.61 -9.88 21.88
CA ALA A 501 3.18 -8.71 22.67
C ALA A 501 2.46 -7.67 21.80
N PRO A 502 1.68 -6.75 22.41
CA PRO A 502 1.13 -5.60 21.69
C PRO A 502 2.21 -4.82 20.94
N LYS A 503 1.89 -4.30 19.76
CA LYS A 503 2.89 -3.63 18.89
C LYS A 503 3.61 -2.47 19.57
N LYS A 504 2.96 -1.75 20.49
CA LYS A 504 3.61 -0.69 21.28
C LYS A 504 4.81 -1.19 22.10
N ILE A 505 4.76 -2.42 22.61
CA ILE A 505 5.83 -3.04 23.39
C ILE A 505 6.94 -3.54 22.47
N CYS A 506 6.60 -4.14 21.33
CA CYS A 506 7.60 -4.53 20.32
C CYS A 506 8.41 -3.31 19.83
N HIS A 507 7.73 -2.17 19.60
CA HIS A 507 8.38 -0.90 19.27
C HIS A 507 9.32 -0.45 20.38
N LEU A 508 8.89 -0.51 21.64
CA LEU A 508 9.72 -0.13 22.77
C LEU A 508 10.98 -0.99 22.87
N ILE A 509 10.85 -2.32 22.80
CA ILE A 509 12.00 -3.25 22.84
C ILE A 509 12.95 -2.98 21.66
N TRP A 510 12.41 -2.73 20.47
CA TRP A 510 13.21 -2.34 19.31
C TRP A 510 13.94 -1.00 19.54
N GLN A 511 13.30 0.00 20.15
CA GLN A 511 13.93 1.27 20.50
C GLN A 511 15.06 1.09 21.53
N LEU A 512 14.88 0.20 22.52
CA LEU A 512 15.93 -0.14 23.48
C LEU A 512 17.16 -0.75 22.79
N LEU A 513 16.94 -1.73 21.90
CA LEU A 513 18.01 -2.38 21.13
C LEU A 513 18.72 -1.42 20.15
N THR A 514 18.04 -0.37 19.68
CA THR A 514 18.60 0.63 18.76
C THR A 514 19.12 1.89 19.44
N GLY A 515 18.95 2.01 20.77
CA GLY A 515 19.31 3.20 21.53
C GLY A 515 18.43 4.42 21.21
N GLN A 516 17.23 4.23 20.65
CA GLN A 516 16.32 5.30 20.23
C GLN A 516 15.31 5.64 21.34
N VAL A 517 15.83 5.84 22.55
CA VAL A 517 15.08 6.12 23.78
C VAL A 517 15.67 7.34 24.45
N ALA A 518 14.80 8.15 25.04
CA ALA A 518 15.12 9.41 25.70
C ALA A 518 15.70 9.24 27.13
N VAL A 519 16.66 8.33 27.32
CA VAL A 519 17.45 8.28 28.56
C VAL A 519 18.43 9.46 28.61
N THR A 520 18.79 9.94 29.79
CA THR A 520 19.60 11.17 29.93
C THR A 520 20.92 11.09 29.16
N ARG A 521 21.61 9.94 29.17
CA ARG A 521 22.83 9.71 28.36
C ARG A 521 22.62 10.01 26.87
N ASN A 522 21.50 9.55 26.31
CA ASN A 522 21.21 9.71 24.88
C ASN A 522 20.80 11.14 24.55
N LEU A 523 20.11 11.82 25.47
CA LEU A 523 19.74 13.22 25.34
C LEU A 523 20.97 14.14 25.38
N VAL A 524 21.89 13.91 26.33
CA VAL A 524 23.18 14.62 26.43
C VAL A 524 24.02 14.42 25.17
N ARG A 525 24.13 13.19 24.65
CA ARG A 525 24.81 12.89 23.37
C ARG A 525 24.21 13.63 22.16
N ARG A 526 22.96 14.09 22.26
CA ARG A 526 22.26 14.88 21.23
C ARG A 526 22.29 16.39 21.53
N ASN A 527 23.11 16.83 22.48
CA ASN A 527 23.23 18.22 22.93
C ASN A 527 21.89 18.80 23.44
N MET A 528 21.02 17.96 23.99
CA MET A 528 19.83 18.42 24.70
C MET A 528 20.24 18.91 26.09
N ARG A 529 19.66 20.03 26.54
CA ARG A 529 19.96 20.60 27.86
C ARG A 529 19.29 19.76 28.96
N CYS A 530 19.96 18.75 29.49
CA CYS A 530 19.47 17.97 30.63
C CYS A 530 20.64 17.48 31.46
N ASP A 531 20.40 17.25 32.75
CA ASP A 531 21.40 16.64 33.62
C ASP A 531 21.50 15.14 33.32
N ASN A 532 22.72 14.58 33.39
CA ASN A 532 22.99 13.20 33.00
C ASN A 532 22.61 12.16 34.09
N TYR A 533 22.10 12.61 35.23
CA TYR A 533 21.79 11.73 36.36
C TYR A 533 20.56 10.87 36.08
N CYS A 534 20.50 9.68 36.68
CA CYS A 534 19.31 8.86 36.69
C CYS A 534 18.26 9.49 37.62
N PRO A 535 17.05 9.78 37.12
CA PRO A 535 16.00 10.44 37.92
C PRO A 535 15.45 9.53 39.02
N ARG A 536 15.70 8.21 38.96
CA ARG A 536 15.19 7.22 39.92
C ARG A 536 16.12 6.93 41.08
N CYS A 537 17.43 6.95 40.86
CA CYS A 537 18.41 6.54 41.87
C CYS A 537 19.57 7.53 42.08
N GLY A 538 19.65 8.58 41.27
CA GLY A 538 20.68 9.60 41.39
C GLY A 538 22.06 9.22 40.81
N GLU A 539 22.22 8.03 40.22
CA GLU A 539 23.46 7.63 39.52
C GLU A 539 23.87 8.68 38.46
N PRO A 540 25.16 8.93 38.21
CA PRO A 540 25.64 10.03 37.37
C PRO A 540 25.44 9.85 35.86
N GLU A 541 25.08 8.65 35.41
CA GLU A 541 24.79 8.36 34.00
C GLU A 541 23.60 7.39 33.86
N GLU A 542 22.48 7.86 33.31
CA GLU A 542 21.36 6.97 32.95
C GLU A 542 21.57 6.35 31.56
N SER A 543 22.16 5.15 31.53
CA SER A 543 22.21 4.34 30.32
C SER A 543 20.91 3.55 30.09
N VAL A 544 20.70 3.04 28.86
CA VAL A 544 19.57 2.15 28.56
C VAL A 544 19.63 0.87 29.41
N THR A 545 20.83 0.30 29.61
CA THR A 545 21.01 -0.85 30.50
C THR A 545 20.65 -0.47 31.92
N HIS A 546 21.12 0.68 32.41
CA HIS A 546 20.86 1.15 33.76
C HIS A 546 19.35 1.29 34.02
N ALA A 547 18.64 2.03 33.16
CA ALA A 547 17.22 2.31 33.33
C ALA A 547 16.33 1.05 33.39
N ILE A 548 16.73 -0.03 32.70
CA ILE A 548 15.94 -1.27 32.59
C ILE A 548 16.42 -2.38 33.51
N PHE A 549 17.71 -2.51 33.76
CA PHE A 549 18.32 -3.71 34.33
C PHE A 549 19.13 -3.47 35.60
N GLU A 550 19.79 -2.32 35.76
CA GLU A 550 20.72 -2.09 36.88
C GLU A 550 20.18 -1.12 37.93
N CYS A 551 19.25 -0.24 37.56
CA CYS A 551 18.69 0.74 38.48
C CYS A 551 17.97 0.00 39.63
N PRO A 552 18.15 0.39 40.91
CA PRO A 552 17.64 -0.39 42.05
C PRO A 552 16.14 -0.74 41.99
N PRO A 553 15.23 0.17 41.60
CA PRO A 553 13.82 -0.21 41.42
C PRO A 553 13.58 -1.23 40.30
N SER A 554 14.43 -1.27 39.27
CA SER A 554 14.32 -2.23 38.17
C SER A 554 14.84 -3.59 38.57
N LEU A 555 15.95 -3.63 39.32
CA LEU A 555 16.43 -4.86 39.94
C LEU A 555 15.35 -5.51 40.80
N GLN A 556 14.62 -4.72 41.61
CA GLN A 556 13.49 -5.22 42.39
C GLN A 556 12.39 -5.83 41.50
N VAL A 557 12.00 -5.16 40.41
CA VAL A 557 11.01 -5.70 39.46
C VAL A 557 11.44 -7.05 38.89
N TRP A 558 12.71 -7.19 38.51
CA TRP A 558 13.24 -8.46 37.99
C TRP A 558 13.34 -9.54 39.08
N LEU A 559 13.77 -9.21 40.29
CA LEU A 559 13.85 -10.15 41.42
C LEU A 559 12.48 -10.69 41.85
N HIS A 560 11.43 -9.87 41.76
CA HIS A 560 10.05 -10.28 42.07
C HIS A 560 9.33 -10.93 40.89
N SER A 561 9.97 -11.03 39.73
CA SER A 561 9.40 -11.65 38.54
C SER A 561 9.61 -13.18 38.54
N SER A 562 8.89 -13.86 37.65
CA SER A 562 9.12 -15.28 37.37
C SER A 562 10.33 -15.51 36.43
N THR A 563 11.04 -14.45 36.02
CA THR A 563 12.24 -14.57 35.18
C THR A 563 13.38 -15.10 36.05
N PRO A 564 14.08 -16.18 35.67
CA PRO A 564 15.19 -16.69 36.45
C PRO A 564 16.29 -15.63 36.51
N THR A 565 16.63 -15.17 37.71
CA THR A 565 17.68 -14.19 37.96
C THR A 565 18.86 -14.87 38.66
N SER A 566 20.08 -14.53 38.27
CA SER A 566 21.31 -14.96 38.93
C SER A 566 22.32 -13.82 38.84
N PRO A 567 23.03 -13.47 39.92
CA PRO A 567 24.00 -12.38 39.92
C PRO A 567 25.08 -12.48 38.83
N VAL A 568 25.30 -13.69 38.29
CA VAL A 568 26.31 -13.96 37.26
C VAL A 568 25.72 -13.96 35.84
N ILE A 569 24.41 -14.19 35.67
CA ILE A 569 23.77 -14.45 34.37
C ILE A 569 22.83 -13.32 33.97
N PHE A 570 21.96 -12.87 34.89
CA PHE A 570 20.97 -11.82 34.60
C PHE A 570 20.51 -11.14 35.90
N PRO A 571 20.51 -9.79 35.96
CA PRO A 571 20.87 -8.85 34.88
C PRO A 571 22.38 -8.60 34.73
N ALA A 572 22.85 -8.43 33.48
CA ALA A 572 24.23 -8.11 33.10
C ALA A 572 24.39 -6.63 32.66
N SER A 573 25.64 -6.16 32.50
CA SER A 573 25.96 -4.77 32.13
C SER A 573 25.69 -4.40 30.66
N SER A 574 25.29 -5.37 29.84
CA SER A 574 25.00 -5.17 28.42
C SER A 574 23.52 -5.43 28.12
N ILE A 575 22.85 -4.41 27.58
CA ILE A 575 21.50 -4.50 27.02
C ILE A 575 21.36 -5.68 26.04
N TYR A 576 22.39 -5.94 25.22
CA TYR A 576 22.35 -7.01 24.23
C TYR A 576 22.46 -8.38 24.87
N THR A 577 23.27 -8.54 25.91
CA THR A 577 23.38 -9.79 26.67
C THR A 577 22.08 -10.08 27.41
N ASN A 578 21.51 -9.07 28.07
CA ASN A 578 20.20 -9.19 28.74
C ASN A 578 19.08 -9.56 27.78
N MET A 579 19.02 -8.94 26.60
CA MET A 579 18.00 -9.25 25.60
C MET A 579 18.21 -10.63 24.96
N ASN A 580 19.46 -11.06 24.76
CA ASN A 580 19.79 -12.41 24.30
C ASN A 580 19.31 -13.48 25.31
N TYR A 581 19.53 -13.22 26.60
CA TYR A 581 19.06 -14.08 27.68
C TYR A 581 17.53 -14.18 27.69
N LEU A 582 16.83 -13.04 27.67
CA LEU A 582 15.36 -12.98 27.66
C LEU A 582 14.73 -13.59 26.41
N PHE A 583 15.38 -13.51 25.25
CA PHE A 583 14.82 -14.04 24.01
C PHE A 583 15.04 -15.54 23.85
N TRP A 584 16.19 -16.06 24.28
CA TRP A 584 16.61 -17.42 23.95
C TRP A 584 17.19 -18.21 25.12
N GLU A 585 18.17 -17.69 25.87
CA GLU A 585 18.92 -18.52 26.83
C GLU A 585 18.07 -18.96 28.03
N LYS A 586 17.10 -18.14 28.46
CA LYS A 586 16.17 -18.50 29.54
C LYS A 586 15.38 -19.79 29.25
N ASN A 587 15.17 -20.13 27.97
CA ASN A 587 14.43 -21.33 27.56
C ASN A 587 15.24 -22.61 27.80
N GLY A 588 16.55 -22.51 28.04
CA GLY A 588 17.37 -23.64 28.50
C GLY A 588 17.26 -23.88 30.01
N VAL A 589 16.68 -22.94 30.75
CA VAL A 589 16.52 -22.98 32.22
C VAL A 589 15.07 -23.27 32.63
N LEU A 590 14.10 -22.89 31.81
CA LEU A 590 12.67 -23.09 32.04
C LEU A 590 12.11 -24.18 31.11
N GLU A 591 11.29 -25.10 31.65
CA GLU A 591 10.57 -26.06 30.81
C GLU A 591 9.53 -25.35 29.92
N PRO A 592 9.36 -25.74 28.63
CA PRO A 592 8.52 -25.04 27.66
C PRO A 592 7.06 -24.83 28.07
N ASP A 593 6.53 -25.73 28.89
CA ASP A 593 5.13 -25.76 29.31
C ASP A 593 4.84 -24.75 30.46
N GLN A 594 5.91 -24.18 31.05
CA GLN A 594 5.86 -23.22 32.15
C GLN A 594 6.25 -21.78 31.75
N ASP A 595 6.66 -21.52 30.51
CA ASP A 595 7.08 -20.17 30.08
C ASP A 595 5.89 -19.20 29.94
N ARG A 596 5.47 -18.64 31.09
CA ARG A 596 4.51 -17.54 31.21
C ARG A 596 5.21 -16.20 31.48
N ASP A 597 6.51 -16.12 31.23
CA ASP A 597 7.33 -14.98 31.60
C ASP A 597 6.84 -13.68 30.92
N PRO A 598 6.34 -12.71 31.71
CA PRO A 598 5.81 -11.46 31.18
C PRO A 598 6.92 -10.44 30.90
N TYR A 599 8.17 -10.84 30.65
CA TYR A 599 9.30 -9.93 30.41
C TYR A 599 9.01 -8.76 29.45
N PRO A 600 8.22 -8.89 28.34
CA PRO A 600 7.91 -7.73 27.51
C PRO A 600 7.10 -6.66 28.26
N TRP A 601 6.22 -7.10 29.16
CA TRP A 601 5.43 -6.22 30.03
C TRP A 601 6.26 -5.67 31.19
N LEU A 602 7.22 -6.43 31.72
CA LEU A 602 8.15 -5.94 32.75
C LEU A 602 9.06 -4.85 32.19
N ILE A 603 9.56 -5.00 30.96
CA ILE A 603 10.31 -3.95 30.25
C ILE A 603 9.43 -2.70 30.08
N TRP A 604 8.17 -2.89 29.66
CA TRP A 604 7.23 -1.79 29.51
C TRP A 604 6.94 -1.08 30.85
N LEU A 605 6.73 -1.85 31.93
CA LEU A 605 6.46 -1.32 33.26
C LEU A 605 7.66 -0.55 33.84
N ASN A 606 8.88 -1.08 33.69
CA ASN A 606 10.10 -0.43 34.16
C ASN A 606 10.30 0.97 33.58
N LEU A 607 9.75 1.24 32.40
CA LEU A 607 9.79 2.55 31.74
C LEU A 607 8.55 3.40 31.99
N VAL A 608 7.35 2.82 32.02
CA VAL A 608 6.11 3.57 32.22
C VAL A 608 5.85 3.91 33.69
N GLY A 609 6.35 3.10 34.62
CA GLY A 609 6.30 3.35 36.06
C GLY A 609 7.16 4.53 36.53
N VAL A 610 7.82 5.22 35.59
CA VAL A 610 8.68 6.37 35.88
C VAL A 610 7.87 7.66 36.11
N ASP A 611 6.65 7.84 35.55
CA ASP A 611 5.96 9.15 35.66
C ASP A 611 4.42 9.17 35.46
N GLY A 612 3.73 8.03 35.42
CA GLY A 612 2.26 8.01 35.18
C GLY A 612 1.80 8.64 33.85
N SER A 613 2.74 9.04 33.01
CA SER A 613 2.56 9.52 31.66
C SER A 613 3.34 8.59 30.73
N ASP A 614 2.69 8.11 29.67
CA ASP A 614 3.39 7.39 28.61
C ASP A 614 4.58 8.26 28.16
N TRP A 615 5.81 7.76 28.16
CA TRP A 615 6.99 8.47 27.61
C TRP A 615 6.84 8.85 26.14
N THR A 616 5.78 8.38 25.46
CA THR A 616 5.35 8.89 24.15
C THR A 616 4.69 10.28 24.22
N ALA A 617 4.47 10.84 25.42
CA ALA A 617 3.87 12.15 25.68
C ALA A 617 4.82 13.13 26.38
N ALA A 618 5.83 12.64 27.12
CA ALA A 618 6.73 13.45 27.94
C ALA A 618 7.97 14.00 27.19
N GLU A 619 7.82 14.41 25.92
CA GLU A 619 8.86 15.17 25.19
C GLU A 619 8.71 16.70 25.40
N THR A 620 8.20 17.12 26.57
CA THR A 620 8.10 18.53 26.93
C THR A 620 9.05 18.88 28.05
N HIS A 621 10.19 19.44 27.64
CA HIS A 621 11.03 20.32 28.44
C HIS A 621 10.17 21.47 28.98
N ASN A 622 9.67 21.34 30.22
CA ASN A 622 9.26 22.43 31.12
C ASN A 622 8.54 21.98 32.42
N SER A 623 8.26 20.69 32.66
CA SER A 623 7.69 20.25 33.96
C SER A 623 8.73 20.03 35.05
N TRP A 624 10.03 20.08 34.74
CA TRP A 624 11.13 19.79 35.66
C TRP A 624 11.45 20.86 36.71
N LYS A 625 10.63 21.93 36.84
CA LYS A 625 10.91 23.03 37.78
C LYS A 625 10.07 23.11 39.03
N HIS A 626 8.99 22.35 39.18
CA HIS A 626 8.19 22.38 40.41
C HIS A 626 7.60 21.02 40.73
N ARG A 627 8.34 20.20 41.49
CA ARG A 627 7.83 19.26 42.51
C ARG A 627 9.01 18.53 43.14
N THR A 628 9.58 19.17 44.15
CA THR A 628 10.40 18.53 45.17
C THR A 628 9.50 18.26 46.37
N SER A 629 9.15 16.99 46.60
CA SER A 629 9.22 16.35 47.91
C SER A 629 9.36 14.82 47.70
N PRO A 630 10.30 14.12 48.36
CA PRO A 630 10.59 12.70 48.07
C PRO A 630 9.61 11.68 48.67
N GLU A 631 8.49 12.08 49.28
CA GLU A 631 7.78 11.18 50.23
C GLU A 631 6.40 10.65 49.79
N GLU A 632 5.78 11.10 48.70
CA GLU A 632 4.32 10.86 48.54
C GLU A 632 3.83 10.00 47.36
N ASN A 633 4.67 9.32 46.59
CA ASN A 633 4.17 8.42 45.54
C ASN A 633 4.82 7.04 45.55
N GLN A 634 4.46 6.21 46.53
CA GLN A 634 4.77 4.78 46.50
C GLN A 634 3.58 3.99 45.93
N LEU A 635 3.70 3.59 44.66
CA LEU A 635 2.83 2.59 44.02
C LEU A 635 3.28 1.19 44.46
N TYR A 636 2.58 0.59 45.41
CA TYR A 636 2.85 -0.79 45.85
C TYR A 636 2.13 -1.81 44.95
N ILE A 637 2.89 -2.73 44.35
CA ILE A 637 2.35 -3.95 43.71
C ILE A 637 2.25 -5.02 44.79
N GLN A 638 1.03 -5.41 45.19
CA GLN A 638 0.88 -6.40 46.28
C GLN A 638 0.54 -7.83 45.85
N LYS A 639 -0.04 -8.10 44.66
CA LYS A 639 -0.31 -9.49 44.23
C LYS A 639 -0.77 -9.61 42.78
N TRP A 640 -0.29 -10.64 42.09
CA TRP A 640 -0.89 -11.19 40.88
C TRP A 640 -2.09 -12.08 41.26
N LYS A 641 -3.24 -11.88 40.64
CA LYS A 641 -4.40 -12.78 40.80
C LYS A 641 -4.84 -13.34 39.44
N HIS A 642 -5.02 -14.65 39.40
CA HIS A 642 -5.48 -15.39 38.24
C HIS A 642 -7.00 -15.58 38.32
N TYR A 643 -7.74 -14.99 37.38
CA TYR A 643 -9.20 -15.15 37.26
C TYR A 643 -9.54 -15.50 35.80
N ASP A 644 -10.35 -16.54 35.59
CA ASP A 644 -10.84 -16.99 34.28
C ASP A 644 -9.75 -17.13 33.19
N GLY A 645 -8.64 -17.80 33.54
CA GLY A 645 -7.54 -18.06 32.61
C GLY A 645 -6.74 -16.83 32.20
N ARG A 646 -6.85 -15.70 32.94
CA ARG A 646 -6.11 -14.46 32.67
C ARG A 646 -5.47 -13.90 33.94
N TRP A 647 -4.25 -13.39 33.78
CA TRP A 647 -3.53 -12.67 34.82
C TRP A 647 -4.00 -11.21 34.91
N ARG A 648 -4.30 -10.74 36.13
CA ARG A 648 -4.61 -9.33 36.40
C ARG A 648 -3.65 -8.78 37.46
N ILE A 649 -3.20 -7.55 37.25
CA ILE A 649 -2.42 -6.77 38.21
C ILE A 649 -3.39 -5.83 38.95
N CYS A 650 -3.35 -5.82 40.28
CA CYS A 650 -4.11 -4.89 41.10
C CYS A 650 -3.17 -3.82 41.67
N PHE A 651 -3.50 -2.54 41.44
CA PHE A 651 -2.85 -1.40 42.08
C PHE A 651 -3.77 -0.84 43.17
N ASN A 652 -3.21 -0.48 44.33
CA ASN A 652 -3.87 0.41 45.28
C ASN A 652 -3.21 1.78 45.14
N ILE A 653 -4.01 2.81 44.88
CA ILE A 653 -3.57 4.20 44.90
C ILE A 653 -4.12 4.79 46.20
N HIS A 654 -3.24 5.26 47.09
CA HIS A 654 -3.65 6.01 48.28
C HIS A 654 -3.55 7.51 47.93
N MET A 655 -4.67 8.22 47.83
CA MET A 655 -4.71 9.67 47.63
C MET A 655 -5.53 10.32 48.76
N PRO A 656 -4.89 10.85 49.82
CA PRO A 656 -5.60 11.49 50.93
C PRO A 656 -6.22 12.84 50.54
N GLU A 657 -5.60 13.57 49.61
CA GLU A 657 -5.92 14.99 49.36
C GLU A 657 -7.12 15.21 48.43
N LEU A 658 -7.50 14.23 47.61
CA LEU A 658 -8.65 14.35 46.71
C LEU A 658 -9.99 14.13 47.41
N TRP A 659 -9.98 13.70 48.68
CA TRP A 659 -11.18 13.39 49.44
C TRP A 659 -11.82 14.62 50.10
N ASN A 660 -11.04 15.67 50.35
CA ASN A 660 -11.54 16.89 51.02
C ASN A 660 -12.18 17.91 50.06
N GLU A 661 -11.90 17.86 48.76
CA GLU A 661 -12.50 18.76 47.76
C GLU A 661 -13.87 18.27 47.20
N LEU A 662 -14.31 17.07 47.58
CA LEU A 662 -15.57 16.47 47.09
C LEU A 662 -16.74 16.51 48.09
N GLN A 663 -16.62 17.21 49.22
CA GLN A 663 -17.71 17.40 50.19
C GLN A 663 -18.75 18.48 49.79
N GLY A 664 -19.05 18.61 48.50
CA GLY A 664 -19.94 19.67 47.98
C GLY A 664 -21.28 19.21 47.40
N PHE A 665 -21.62 17.92 47.41
CA PHE A 665 -22.87 17.44 46.83
C PHE A 665 -23.57 16.39 47.72
N ASP A 666 -24.65 16.84 48.35
CA ASP A 666 -25.63 16.01 49.04
C ASP A 666 -26.44 15.17 48.03
N TYR A 667 -26.14 13.87 47.95
CA TYR A 667 -27.14 12.82 47.77
C TYR A 667 -26.57 11.48 48.26
N TYR A 668 -26.96 11.11 49.48
CA TYR A 668 -26.56 9.89 50.16
C TYR A 668 -27.48 8.73 49.71
N ASP A 669 -26.95 7.74 48.99
CA ASP A 669 -27.52 6.39 48.92
C ASP A 669 -26.47 5.38 49.43
N GLN A 670 -26.85 4.65 50.48
CA GLN A 670 -25.95 3.99 51.43
C GLN A 670 -25.70 2.51 51.07
N ARG A 671 -25.57 2.15 49.79
CA ARG A 671 -25.37 0.75 49.35
C ARG A 671 -24.26 0.46 48.32
N THR A 672 -23.31 1.36 48.10
CA THR A 672 -22.16 1.11 47.19
C THR A 672 -20.82 1.56 47.76
N SER A 673 -20.51 1.21 49.02
CA SER A 673 -19.13 1.22 49.50
C SER A 673 -18.44 -0.12 49.19
N ARG A 674 -17.81 -0.25 48.01
CA ARG A 674 -16.78 -1.27 47.73
C ARG A 674 -16.07 -1.00 46.41
N LEU A 675 -14.81 -0.58 46.51
CA LEU A 675 -13.73 -0.76 45.52
C LEU A 675 -13.98 -0.16 44.11
N ALA A 676 -13.49 1.06 43.88
CA ALA A 676 -13.23 1.55 42.53
C ALA A 676 -12.09 0.73 41.88
N LYS A 677 -12.44 -0.40 41.26
CA LYS A 677 -11.53 -1.22 40.44
C LYS A 677 -11.44 -0.60 39.05
N PHE A 678 -10.36 0.12 38.73
CA PHE A 678 -10.00 0.40 37.35
C PHE A 678 -9.48 -0.89 36.69
N CYS A 679 -10.35 -1.58 35.96
CA CYS A 679 -9.97 -2.69 35.08
C CYS A 679 -9.85 -2.16 33.63
N TYR A 680 -8.63 -2.07 33.10
CA TYR A 680 -8.44 -1.97 31.66
C TYR A 680 -8.75 -3.33 31.00
N VAL A 681 -9.88 -3.41 30.30
CA VAL A 681 -10.20 -4.54 29.42
C VAL A 681 -9.86 -4.10 27.99
N THR A 682 -8.79 -4.66 27.42
CA THR A 682 -8.54 -4.57 25.98
C THR A 682 -9.40 -5.62 25.28
N ARG A 683 -10.25 -5.15 24.37
CA ARG A 683 -11.13 -5.97 23.54
C ARG A 683 -10.52 -6.03 22.15
N GLU A 684 -10.00 -7.19 21.74
CA GLU A 684 -9.80 -7.51 20.32
C GLU A 684 -9.84 -9.04 20.10
N ASP A 685 -10.68 -9.40 19.13
CA ASP A 685 -10.81 -10.60 18.29
C ASP A 685 -11.21 -11.99 18.85
N ARG A 686 -12.42 -12.41 18.42
CA ARG A 686 -12.79 -13.80 18.10
C ARG A 686 -13.77 -13.80 16.91
N ASP A 687 -13.33 -14.30 15.76
CA ASP A 687 -14.17 -15.10 14.85
C ASP A 687 -14.01 -16.56 15.34
N THR A 688 -15.02 -17.14 15.99
CA THR A 688 -16.06 -18.04 15.42
C THR A 688 -15.50 -19.23 14.66
N ASP A 689 -15.49 -20.40 15.30
CA ASP A 689 -16.37 -21.51 14.89
C ASP A 689 -16.23 -22.70 15.86
N TYR A 690 -17.30 -22.98 16.59
CA TYR A 690 -17.91 -24.30 16.86
C TYR A 690 -19.08 -24.06 17.82
N MET A 691 -20.29 -23.95 17.23
CA MET A 691 -21.58 -24.50 17.68
C MET A 691 -21.69 -24.70 19.21
N LEU A 692 -22.50 -23.96 19.97
CA LEU A 692 -23.96 -23.85 19.87
C LEU A 692 -24.65 -25.22 19.66
N PRO A 693 -24.46 -26.15 20.61
CA PRO A 693 -25.62 -26.74 21.27
C PRO A 693 -25.33 -27.01 22.75
N ARG A 694 -25.89 -26.19 23.64
CA ARG A 694 -26.10 -26.41 25.10
C ARG A 694 -26.68 -25.20 25.84
N LEU A 695 -26.92 -24.09 25.13
CA LEU A 695 -27.69 -22.92 25.60
C LEU A 695 -29.22 -23.09 25.41
N GLN A 696 -29.71 -24.33 25.49
CA GLN A 696 -31.14 -24.66 25.48
C GLN A 696 -31.62 -25.38 26.77
N ASP A 697 -30.73 -25.78 27.68
CA ASP A 697 -31.08 -26.51 28.92
C ASP A 697 -30.90 -25.68 30.22
N PHE A 698 -30.71 -24.35 30.13
CA PHE A 698 -30.58 -23.49 31.32
C PHE A 698 -31.58 -22.32 31.35
N LEU A 699 -32.55 -22.30 30.44
CA LEU A 699 -33.64 -21.31 30.42
C LEU A 699 -35.01 -21.92 30.80
N TYR A 700 -34.99 -23.04 31.52
CA TYR A 700 -36.14 -23.57 32.27
C TYR A 700 -35.67 -24.10 33.64
N SER A 701 -35.44 -23.16 34.57
CA SER A 701 -35.54 -23.33 36.03
C SER A 701 -35.54 -21.97 36.70
#